data_AF-A0A0D0TUS5-F1
#
_entry.id   AF-A0A0D0TUS5-F1
#
_cell.length_a   1.000
_cell.length_b   1.000
_cell.length_c   1.000
_cell.angle_alpha   90.00
_cell.angle_beta   90.00
_cell.angle_gamma   90.00
#
_symmetry.space_group_name_H-M   'P 1'
#
loop_
_entity.id
_entity.type
_entity.pdbx_description
1 polymer ?
#
loop_
_entity_poly.entity_id
_entity_poly.type
_entity_poly.pdbx_seq_one_letter_code
_entity_poly.pdbx_strand_id
1 'polypeptide(L)'
;MSGNDARARVRSLSSTSSPLEIRDSDEQESSSSQSQHGSRKREPQRRATELPSAADLYVPSLPGLPDMATHPTHPLNIYAGMLPSYPGEGKGGGEGETGKDAKLYFLMAKARRNAGKERVIFWFNGGPGCSSFDGSLMEVGPFRTVPASETITGMVEAKLVEGGWEEFATVVFVDQPPGTGYSYAATNGYLHDFDELSAHFIEFLQNFYTVFPELKGVDTYLAGESFAGQYIPFFADALINSTELSNFPLKGIAIGNGWIDPKEQYPGYVEFAYEKGLIDSGTPEAEEMEAALKRCQEEMDKYTDPFTTPVNIDHCGEVMDSVTRPFTQELNGKKVCMNVYDVRLVDDYPACGMNWPPDLPDVYTFLRQDEVISALHASSKETAWVECNNKVSYELNLKHSHMSAALLPSILEAGVPILMFAGAEDLICNYKGIERIVNGLEWDGEKGFANATSQEWYLNGTQVGTWQTSRGLSYAKIYDSSHMVGFDVPHVTNDMIMRFMDVDVSLLPGMISQWSSRIGDDERTMIHVGDAGEAGGVPLIKGGNTDWEAWYNAVFAFLVLGILVSIVGLYFYFRRKPVSYRSRIALKQRGRHRRSHDRDEGDTAERMPLGSERLELDDIERAEGYEFDDRDGEGYSGKGKGKGKELANDREEVMFALGDDDEDDRH
;
A
#
# COMPACT_ATOMS: atom_id res chain seq x y z
N MET A 1 38.96 -38.43 41.88
CA MET A 1 40.04 -39.36 41.44
C MET A 1 40.08 -39.26 39.93
N SER A 2 41.00 -38.46 39.36
CA SER A 2 42.32 -38.89 38.84
C SER A 2 42.19 -39.86 37.65
N GLY A 3 42.74 -39.60 36.45
CA GLY A 3 43.58 -38.49 35.98
C GLY A 3 44.34 -38.90 34.70
N ASN A 4 45.14 -37.97 34.14
CA ASN A 4 45.98 -38.08 32.93
C ASN A 4 45.21 -38.01 31.58
N ASP A 5 45.40 -37.08 30.64
CA ASP A 5 46.33 -35.95 30.36
C ASP A 5 47.24 -36.14 29.11
N ALA A 6 47.05 -35.18 28.19
CA ALA A 6 47.87 -34.64 27.09
C ALA A 6 48.93 -35.45 26.31
N ARG A 7 48.87 -35.34 24.96
CA ARG A 7 49.82 -34.61 24.06
C ARG A 7 49.47 -34.92 22.58
N ALA A 8 49.78 -34.09 21.58
CA ALA A 8 50.96 -33.22 21.41
C ALA A 8 50.66 -31.82 20.81
N ARG A 9 51.74 -31.05 20.60
CA ARG A 9 51.75 -29.58 20.40
C ARG A 9 52.85 -29.19 19.39
N VAL A 10 52.64 -28.05 18.71
CA VAL A 10 53.62 -26.96 18.45
C VAL A 10 54.54 -26.96 17.19
N ARG A 11 54.74 -25.72 16.69
CA ARG A 11 55.69 -25.14 15.68
C ARG A 11 55.32 -25.31 14.20
N SER A 12 55.21 -24.27 13.35
CA SER A 12 55.72 -22.87 13.24
C SER A 12 57.17 -22.69 12.73
N LEU A 13 57.34 -22.14 11.50
CA LEU A 13 58.00 -20.84 11.20
C LEU A 13 58.33 -20.63 9.69
N SER A 14 58.13 -19.38 9.24
CA SER A 14 58.70 -18.62 8.10
C SER A 14 59.75 -19.22 7.14
N SER A 15 59.72 -18.86 5.83
CA SER A 15 60.48 -17.68 5.30
C SER A 15 60.56 -17.52 3.75
N THR A 16 60.60 -16.23 3.32
CA THR A 16 61.37 -15.62 2.19
C THR A 16 61.07 -15.81 0.69
N SER A 17 61.04 -14.63 0.02
CA SER A 17 61.66 -14.19 -1.27
C SER A 17 61.07 -14.54 -2.66
N SER A 18 60.63 -13.47 -3.35
CA SER A 18 60.61 -13.23 -4.82
C SER A 18 62.04 -13.05 -5.40
N PRO A 19 62.29 -12.62 -6.67
CA PRO A 19 61.42 -12.43 -7.85
C PRO A 19 61.97 -13.06 -9.17
N LEU A 20 61.28 -12.89 -10.32
CA LEU A 20 61.90 -12.65 -11.65
C LEU A 20 60.89 -12.30 -12.76
N GLU A 21 61.41 -11.85 -13.91
CA GLU A 21 60.77 -10.95 -14.89
C GLU A 21 60.85 -11.48 -16.35
N ILE A 22 59.90 -11.01 -17.19
CA ILE A 22 60.02 -10.68 -18.64
C ILE A 22 60.39 -11.80 -19.65
N ARG A 23 59.49 -12.03 -20.64
CA ARG A 23 59.79 -11.74 -22.06
C ARG A 23 58.58 -11.70 -23.00
N ASP A 24 58.64 -10.74 -23.94
CA ASP A 24 57.64 -10.35 -24.94
C ASP A 24 57.64 -11.16 -26.26
N SER A 25 56.88 -10.63 -27.24
CA SER A 25 56.90 -10.80 -28.71
C SER A 25 55.96 -11.85 -29.33
N ASP A 26 55.25 -11.56 -30.44
CA ASP A 26 54.98 -10.28 -31.12
C ASP A 26 53.77 -10.41 -32.10
N GLU A 27 53.16 -9.27 -32.47
CA GLU A 27 52.53 -8.83 -33.75
C GLU A 27 51.88 -9.85 -34.76
N GLN A 28 50.96 -9.52 -35.68
CA GLN A 28 50.49 -8.30 -36.39
C GLN A 28 49.04 -8.59 -36.90
N GLU A 29 48.22 -7.75 -37.54
CA GLU A 29 48.34 -6.41 -38.12
C GLU A 29 47.01 -5.59 -37.97
N SER A 30 47.12 -4.28 -38.23
CA SER A 30 46.16 -3.18 -38.35
C SER A 30 44.91 -3.34 -39.26
N SER A 31 43.89 -2.49 -39.12
CA SER A 31 43.84 -1.18 -39.81
C SER A 31 42.98 -0.13 -39.08
N SER A 32 43.26 1.16 -39.34
CA SER A 32 42.70 2.30 -38.61
C SER A 32 41.87 3.24 -39.50
N SER A 33 40.88 3.91 -38.90
CA SER A 33 40.36 5.20 -39.41
C SER A 33 39.94 6.09 -38.24
N GLN A 34 39.93 7.41 -38.48
CA GLN A 34 40.21 8.41 -37.44
C GLN A 34 38.98 8.99 -36.72
N SER A 35 39.27 9.52 -35.54
CA SER A 35 38.34 10.26 -34.67
C SER A 35 37.72 11.51 -35.29
N GLN A 36 36.46 11.79 -34.96
CA GLN A 36 36.01 13.17 -34.75
C GLN A 36 35.49 13.38 -33.33
N HIS A 37 35.89 14.50 -32.74
CA HIS A 37 35.73 14.80 -31.32
C HIS A 37 34.41 15.54 -31.09
N GLY A 38 33.33 14.78 -30.89
CA GLY A 38 32.02 15.33 -30.53
C GLY A 38 31.88 15.53 -29.02
N SER A 39 31.85 16.79 -28.57
CA SER A 39 31.55 17.12 -27.17
C SER A 39 30.12 16.71 -26.81
N ARG A 40 29.94 15.48 -26.29
CA ARG A 40 28.71 15.11 -25.60
C ARG A 40 28.57 16.02 -24.38
N LYS A 41 27.66 16.99 -24.49
CA LYS A 41 27.06 17.63 -23.32
C LYS A 41 26.67 16.51 -22.36
N ARG A 42 27.08 16.60 -21.09
CA ARG A 42 26.42 15.84 -20.03
C ARG A 42 24.93 16.17 -20.12
N GLU A 43 24.10 15.14 -20.25
CA GLU A 43 22.68 15.30 -19.97
C GLU A 43 22.51 15.81 -18.53
N PRO A 44 21.46 16.58 -18.23
CA PRO A 44 21.20 17.00 -16.86
C PRO A 44 21.08 15.76 -15.99
N GLN A 45 21.63 15.80 -14.77
CA GLN A 45 21.26 14.84 -13.74
C GLN A 45 19.73 14.77 -13.69
N ARG A 46 19.16 13.55 -13.66
CA ARG A 46 17.71 13.35 -13.45
C ARG A 46 17.29 14.28 -12.32
N ARG A 47 16.46 15.27 -12.64
CA ARG A 47 15.91 16.21 -11.67
C ARG A 47 15.17 15.35 -10.66
N ALA A 48 15.48 15.47 -9.36
CA ALA A 48 14.69 14.79 -8.34
C ALA A 48 13.22 15.13 -8.60
N THR A 49 12.40 14.12 -8.84
CA THR A 49 11.02 14.31 -9.26
C THR A 49 10.31 15.01 -8.13
N GLU A 50 9.93 16.27 -8.35
CA GLU A 50 9.25 17.08 -7.35
C GLU A 50 7.94 16.37 -7.00
N LEU A 51 7.71 16.09 -5.71
CA LEU A 51 6.52 15.36 -5.27
C LEU A 51 5.26 16.15 -5.67
N PRO A 52 4.19 15.47 -6.12
CA PRO A 52 2.92 16.14 -6.41
C PRO A 52 2.35 16.78 -5.14
N SER A 53 1.60 17.87 -5.29
CA SER A 53 0.82 18.39 -4.17
C SER A 53 -0.42 17.53 -3.91
N ALA A 54 -0.99 17.61 -2.71
CA ALA A 54 -2.26 16.95 -2.41
C ALA A 54 -3.40 17.39 -3.37
N ALA A 55 -3.33 18.60 -3.93
CA ALA A 55 -4.31 19.07 -4.91
C ALA A 55 -4.14 18.40 -6.29
N ASP A 56 -2.90 18.08 -6.69
CA ASP A 56 -2.63 17.38 -7.95
C ASP A 56 -3.12 15.92 -7.92
N LEU A 57 -3.23 15.33 -6.73
CA LEU A 57 -3.70 13.95 -6.50
C LEU A 57 -5.20 13.85 -6.22
N TYR A 58 -5.93 14.96 -6.17
CA TYR A 58 -7.35 14.96 -5.80
C TYR A 58 -8.22 14.36 -6.91
N VAL A 59 -9.20 13.53 -6.53
CA VAL A 59 -10.13 12.86 -7.44
C VAL A 59 -11.55 13.40 -7.20
N PRO A 60 -12.06 14.35 -8.02
CA PRO A 60 -13.34 15.00 -7.78
C PRO A 60 -14.56 14.12 -8.11
N SER A 61 -14.40 13.18 -9.04
CA SER A 61 -15.47 12.37 -9.60
C SER A 61 -14.94 11.07 -10.22
N LEU A 62 -15.80 10.05 -10.27
CA LEU A 62 -15.61 8.83 -11.06
C LEU A 62 -16.86 8.61 -11.95
N PRO A 63 -16.80 7.79 -13.01
CA PRO A 63 -18.02 7.40 -13.75
C PRO A 63 -19.06 6.81 -12.79
N GLY A 64 -20.31 7.28 -12.87
CA GLY A 64 -21.39 6.99 -11.92
C GLY A 64 -21.43 7.89 -10.67
N LEU A 65 -20.31 8.52 -10.29
CA LEU A 65 -20.16 9.33 -9.07
C LEU A 65 -19.63 10.75 -9.37
N PRO A 66 -20.48 11.66 -9.88
CA PRO A 66 -20.14 13.07 -9.97
C PRO A 66 -20.08 13.73 -8.58
N ASP A 67 -19.19 14.71 -8.43
CA ASP A 67 -19.10 15.63 -7.28
C ASP A 67 -19.03 14.97 -5.90
N MET A 68 -18.27 13.87 -5.77
CA MET A 68 -18.19 13.00 -4.57
C MET A 68 -18.05 13.78 -3.25
N ALA A 69 -17.23 14.83 -3.23
CA ALA A 69 -16.95 15.65 -2.05
C ALA A 69 -18.18 16.39 -1.49
N THR A 70 -19.17 16.65 -2.35
CA THR A 70 -20.42 17.34 -2.03
C THR A 70 -21.65 16.44 -2.07
N HIS A 71 -21.45 15.13 -2.31
CA HIS A 71 -22.53 14.14 -2.42
C HIS A 71 -23.48 14.22 -1.21
N PRO A 72 -24.81 14.29 -1.44
CA PRO A 72 -25.77 14.82 -0.44
C PRO A 72 -25.87 14.00 0.85
N THR A 73 -25.59 12.70 0.77
CA THR A 73 -25.69 11.75 1.90
C THR A 73 -24.36 11.08 2.26
N HIS A 74 -23.42 11.00 1.31
CA HIS A 74 -22.13 10.33 1.48
C HIS A 74 -20.99 11.20 0.90
N PRO A 75 -20.74 12.40 1.46
CA PRO A 75 -19.66 13.24 0.99
C PRO A 75 -18.32 12.56 1.25
N LEU A 76 -17.50 12.44 0.21
CA LEU A 76 -16.30 11.62 0.22
C LEU A 76 -15.17 12.36 -0.49
N ASN A 77 -14.02 12.49 0.19
CA ASN A 77 -12.83 13.14 -0.37
C ASN A 77 -11.82 12.06 -0.76
N ILE A 78 -11.59 11.91 -2.07
CA ILE A 78 -10.67 10.92 -2.63
C ILE A 78 -9.40 11.59 -3.13
N TYR A 79 -8.27 10.94 -2.86
CA TYR A 79 -6.96 11.29 -3.42
C TYR A 79 -6.30 10.03 -3.93
N ALA A 80 -5.69 10.05 -5.11
CA ALA A 80 -5.06 8.87 -5.67
C ALA A 80 -3.88 9.21 -6.58
N GLY A 81 -2.96 8.26 -6.76
CA GLY A 81 -1.82 8.39 -7.66
C GLY A 81 -0.57 7.68 -7.16
N MET A 82 0.55 7.87 -7.88
CA MET A 82 1.85 7.25 -7.58
C MET A 82 2.79 8.17 -6.81
N LEU A 83 3.44 7.62 -5.78
CA LEU A 83 4.56 8.25 -5.08
C LEU A 83 5.84 7.41 -5.23
N PRO A 84 7.04 8.03 -5.31
CA PRO A 84 8.31 7.31 -5.26
C PRO A 84 8.44 6.45 -4.00
N SER A 85 8.97 5.24 -4.15
CA SER A 85 9.19 4.30 -3.05
C SER A 85 10.60 3.75 -2.94
N TYR A 86 11.54 4.17 -3.81
CA TYR A 86 12.92 3.67 -3.76
C TYR A 86 13.72 4.28 -2.59
N PRO A 87 14.11 3.50 -1.55
CA PRO A 87 14.75 4.04 -0.35
C PRO A 87 16.22 4.47 -0.58
N GLY A 88 16.82 4.05 -1.70
CA GLY A 88 18.21 4.33 -2.06
C GLY A 88 19.15 3.12 -1.94
N GLU A 89 20.28 3.19 -2.63
CA GLU A 89 21.33 2.16 -2.56
C GLU A 89 21.84 1.97 -1.12
N GLY A 90 21.88 0.72 -0.66
CA GLY A 90 22.33 0.38 0.70
C GLY A 90 21.32 0.67 1.82
N LYS A 91 20.05 0.96 1.48
CA LYS A 91 18.95 1.20 2.43
C LYS A 91 17.75 0.27 2.23
N GLY A 92 17.98 -0.97 1.80
CA GLY A 92 16.89 -1.91 1.46
C GLY A 92 16.24 -1.67 0.10
N GLY A 93 16.92 -1.00 -0.83
CA GLY A 93 16.48 -0.89 -2.23
C GLY A 93 16.94 -2.06 -3.12
N GLY A 94 17.36 -3.18 -2.54
CA GLY A 94 18.01 -4.29 -3.24
C GLY A 94 19.36 -3.99 -3.89
N GLU A 95 19.91 -4.98 -4.57
CA GLU A 95 21.13 -4.84 -5.39
C GLU A 95 20.80 -4.52 -6.86
N GLY A 96 21.75 -3.89 -7.56
CA GLY A 96 21.65 -3.67 -9.01
C GLY A 96 20.57 -2.67 -9.41
N GLU A 97 19.59 -3.10 -10.19
CA GLU A 97 18.48 -2.27 -10.71
C GLU A 97 17.15 -2.51 -9.97
N THR A 98 17.15 -3.39 -8.96
CA THR A 98 16.05 -3.63 -8.03
C THR A 98 15.52 -2.30 -7.49
N GLY A 99 14.19 -2.13 -7.51
CA GLY A 99 13.52 -0.98 -6.90
C GLY A 99 13.81 0.42 -7.47
N LYS A 100 14.84 0.64 -8.31
CA LYS A 100 15.43 1.99 -8.54
C LYS A 100 14.49 3.07 -9.07
N ASP A 101 13.56 2.70 -9.95
CA ASP A 101 12.54 3.59 -10.50
C ASP A 101 11.13 3.28 -9.92
N ALA A 102 11.06 2.53 -8.82
CA ALA A 102 9.81 2.05 -8.25
C ALA A 102 8.92 3.16 -7.66
N LYS A 103 7.62 2.98 -7.88
CA LYS A 103 6.56 3.82 -7.29
C LYS A 103 5.44 2.94 -6.78
N LEU A 104 4.95 3.25 -5.58
CA LEU A 104 3.70 2.68 -5.10
C LEU A 104 2.55 3.63 -5.45
N TYR A 105 1.49 3.06 -5.98
CA TYR A 105 0.21 3.69 -6.21
C TYR A 105 -0.66 3.55 -4.95
N PHE A 106 -1.42 4.59 -4.63
CA PHE A 106 -2.44 4.53 -3.58
C PHE A 106 -3.76 5.14 -4.03
N LEU A 107 -4.85 4.69 -3.40
CA LEU A 107 -6.14 5.36 -3.35
C LEU A 107 -6.48 5.63 -1.89
N MET A 108 -6.68 6.89 -1.52
CA MET A 108 -7.04 7.33 -0.17
C MET A 108 -8.48 7.84 -0.15
N ALA A 109 -9.31 7.24 0.69
CA ALA A 109 -10.62 7.76 1.09
C ALA A 109 -10.51 8.40 2.48
N LYS A 110 -10.69 9.73 2.57
CA LYS A 110 -10.68 10.41 3.89
C LYS A 110 -11.96 10.13 4.67
N ALA A 111 -11.83 10.06 6.00
CA ALA A 111 -12.92 9.75 6.92
C ALA A 111 -14.17 10.61 6.66
N ARG A 112 -15.36 10.00 6.57
CA ARG A 112 -16.64 10.72 6.45
C ARG A 112 -17.01 11.44 7.75
N ARG A 113 -16.61 10.89 8.91
CA ARG A 113 -16.86 11.43 10.25
C ARG A 113 -15.64 11.31 11.17
N ASN A 114 -15.59 12.16 12.19
CA ASN A 114 -14.58 12.11 13.25
C ASN A 114 -15.26 11.84 14.62
N ALA A 115 -15.09 10.62 15.14
CA ALA A 115 -15.54 10.21 16.46
C ALA A 115 -14.49 10.57 17.54
N GLY A 116 -14.29 11.88 17.76
CA GLY A 116 -13.39 12.44 18.78
C GLY A 116 -11.89 12.30 18.53
N LYS A 117 -11.46 11.45 17.59
CA LYS A 117 -10.09 11.29 17.11
C LYS A 117 -10.07 10.97 15.62
N GLU A 118 -9.11 11.56 14.91
CA GLU A 118 -8.74 11.13 13.57
C GLU A 118 -7.95 9.82 13.63
N ARG A 119 -8.09 8.99 12.59
CA ARG A 119 -7.47 7.67 12.45
C ARG A 119 -7.07 7.45 11.00
N VAL A 120 -5.97 6.75 10.76
CA VAL A 120 -5.55 6.31 9.42
C VAL A 120 -5.42 4.79 9.40
N ILE A 121 -5.93 4.13 8.38
CA ILE A 121 -5.71 2.71 8.10
C ILE A 121 -5.00 2.61 6.75
N PHE A 122 -3.85 1.94 6.69
CA PHE A 122 -3.28 1.50 5.42
C PHE A 122 -3.78 0.08 5.14
N TRP A 123 -4.42 -0.12 3.98
CA TRP A 123 -4.97 -1.41 3.56
C TRP A 123 -4.12 -2.06 2.48
N PHE A 124 -3.90 -3.37 2.62
CA PHE A 124 -3.14 -4.20 1.68
C PHE A 124 -3.90 -5.51 1.35
N ASN A 125 -4.22 -5.76 0.08
CA ASN A 125 -4.56 -7.12 -0.36
C ASN A 125 -3.26 -7.96 -0.56
N GLY A 126 -3.42 -9.27 -0.74
CA GLY A 126 -2.34 -10.25 -0.67
C GLY A 126 -1.71 -10.66 -2.01
N GLY A 127 -2.03 -11.87 -2.46
CA GLY A 127 -1.42 -12.54 -3.60
C GLY A 127 -0.30 -13.52 -3.22
N PRO A 128 1.00 -13.23 -3.48
CA PRO A 128 1.56 -11.89 -3.73
C PRO A 128 1.20 -11.23 -5.05
N GLY A 129 1.17 -9.89 -5.06
CA GLY A 129 1.00 -9.10 -6.27
C GLY A 129 -0.45 -8.74 -6.62
N CYS A 130 -1.41 -8.96 -5.71
CA CYS A 130 -2.82 -8.59 -5.90
C CYS A 130 -3.10 -7.15 -5.46
N SER A 131 -3.97 -6.47 -6.21
CA SER A 131 -4.21 -5.03 -6.12
C SER A 131 -5.07 -4.68 -4.91
N SER A 132 -4.70 -3.63 -4.18
CA SER A 132 -5.51 -3.12 -3.07
C SER A 132 -6.79 -2.39 -3.55
N PHE A 133 -7.03 -2.35 -4.86
CA PHE A 133 -8.33 -1.98 -5.40
C PHE A 133 -9.43 -2.97 -5.03
N ASP A 134 -9.13 -4.24 -4.79
CA ASP A 134 -10.10 -5.26 -4.36
C ASP A 134 -10.71 -4.84 -3.02
N GLY A 135 -9.85 -4.50 -2.05
CA GLY A 135 -10.21 -3.82 -0.81
C GLY A 135 -11.13 -2.61 -1.00
N SER A 136 -10.84 -1.78 -2.02
CA SER A 136 -11.53 -0.50 -2.24
C SER A 136 -12.87 -0.59 -3.01
N LEU A 137 -12.99 -1.56 -3.93
CA LEU A 137 -14.08 -1.70 -4.91
C LEU A 137 -14.94 -2.95 -4.69
N MET A 138 -14.52 -3.90 -3.86
CA MET A 138 -15.25 -5.16 -3.60
C MET A 138 -15.45 -5.43 -2.11
N GLU A 139 -14.62 -4.87 -1.22
CA GLU A 139 -14.61 -5.20 0.20
C GLU A 139 -14.88 -4.02 1.16
N VAL A 140 -13.86 -3.58 1.91
CA VAL A 140 -13.96 -2.65 3.04
C VAL A 140 -14.05 -1.18 2.62
N GLY A 141 -13.87 -0.88 1.34
CA GLY A 141 -13.96 0.46 0.78
C GLY A 141 -15.39 0.92 0.45
N PRO A 142 -15.55 2.23 0.17
CA PRO A 142 -16.85 2.86 -0.06
C PRO A 142 -17.50 2.50 -1.40
N PHE A 143 -16.77 1.87 -2.32
CA PHE A 143 -17.19 1.71 -3.71
C PHE A 143 -17.64 0.28 -4.02
N ARG A 144 -18.56 0.16 -4.98
CA ARG A 144 -18.81 -1.06 -5.77
C ARG A 144 -18.99 -0.69 -7.23
N THR A 145 -18.79 -1.64 -8.14
CA THR A 145 -19.14 -1.47 -9.56
C THR A 145 -20.65 -1.55 -9.79
N VAL A 146 -21.06 -1.06 -10.96
CA VAL A 146 -22.41 -1.18 -11.52
C VAL A 146 -22.25 -1.71 -12.95
N PRO A 147 -22.82 -2.88 -13.28
CA PRO A 147 -22.65 -3.49 -14.59
C PRO A 147 -23.13 -2.57 -15.72
N ALA A 148 -22.46 -2.61 -16.88
CA ALA A 148 -22.83 -1.80 -18.05
C ALA A 148 -24.27 -2.05 -18.56
N SER A 149 -24.89 -3.17 -18.19
CA SER A 149 -26.30 -3.47 -18.48
C SER A 149 -27.31 -2.74 -17.58
N GLU A 150 -26.85 -2.16 -16.47
CA GLU A 150 -27.67 -1.44 -15.48
C GLU A 150 -27.47 0.08 -15.55
N THR A 151 -26.42 0.56 -16.22
CA THR A 151 -26.12 1.99 -16.38
C THR A 151 -26.82 2.60 -17.61
N ILE A 152 -27.08 3.91 -17.56
CA ILE A 152 -27.69 4.64 -18.70
C ILE A 152 -26.64 4.91 -19.80
N THR A 153 -25.36 4.98 -19.43
CA THR A 153 -24.23 5.21 -20.34
C THR A 153 -23.88 3.96 -21.16
N GLY A 154 -24.23 2.76 -20.68
CA GLY A 154 -23.78 1.50 -21.28
C GLY A 154 -22.30 1.19 -20.98
N MET A 155 -21.72 1.84 -19.97
CA MET A 155 -20.37 1.60 -19.45
C MET A 155 -20.44 1.09 -18.02
N VAL A 156 -19.41 0.38 -17.53
CA VAL A 156 -19.35 0.03 -16.11
C VAL A 156 -19.06 1.30 -15.31
N GLU A 157 -19.84 1.55 -14.28
CA GLU A 157 -19.75 2.73 -13.42
C GLU A 157 -19.46 2.32 -11.97
N ALA A 158 -19.13 3.29 -11.11
CA ALA A 158 -19.04 3.10 -9.66
C ALA A 158 -20.32 3.58 -8.96
N LYS A 159 -20.64 2.96 -7.82
CA LYS A 159 -21.63 3.43 -6.84
C LYS A 159 -20.99 3.45 -5.45
N LEU A 160 -21.56 4.26 -4.55
CA LEU A 160 -21.22 4.20 -3.13
C LEU A 160 -22.07 3.14 -2.41
N VAL A 161 -21.48 2.47 -1.43
CA VAL A 161 -22.13 1.52 -0.52
C VAL A 161 -21.86 1.89 0.94
N GLU A 162 -22.72 1.42 1.84
CA GLU A 162 -22.59 1.63 3.28
C GLU A 162 -21.88 0.44 3.95
N GLY A 163 -21.24 0.68 5.11
CA GLY A 163 -20.41 -0.32 5.79
C GLY A 163 -18.91 -0.21 5.48
N GLY A 164 -18.52 0.69 4.56
CA GLY A 164 -17.13 1.00 4.31
C GLY A 164 -16.39 1.53 5.56
N TRP A 165 -15.12 1.16 5.71
CA TRP A 165 -14.28 1.52 6.85
C TRP A 165 -13.93 3.02 6.88
N GLU A 166 -14.12 3.72 5.77
CA GLU A 166 -13.94 5.16 5.65
C GLU A 166 -15.00 6.00 6.40
N GLU A 167 -16.00 5.38 7.02
CA GLU A 167 -16.97 6.13 7.83
C GLU A 167 -16.30 6.81 9.04
N PHE A 168 -15.30 6.16 9.68
CA PHE A 168 -14.63 6.64 10.91
C PHE A 168 -13.10 6.68 10.86
N ALA A 169 -12.48 6.24 9.77
CA ALA A 169 -11.03 6.32 9.54
C ALA A 169 -10.74 6.84 8.14
N THR A 170 -9.56 7.42 7.93
CA THR A 170 -9.03 7.63 6.57
C THR A 170 -8.40 6.33 6.11
N VAL A 171 -8.89 5.72 5.03
CA VAL A 171 -8.37 4.45 4.52
C VAL A 171 -7.51 4.71 3.30
N VAL A 172 -6.29 4.18 3.29
CA VAL A 172 -5.31 4.30 2.22
C VAL A 172 -5.05 2.90 1.66
N PHE A 173 -5.69 2.58 0.55
CA PHE A 173 -5.47 1.35 -0.21
C PHE A 173 -4.16 1.49 -0.98
N VAL A 174 -3.16 0.64 -0.72
CA VAL A 174 -1.83 0.73 -1.33
C VAL A 174 -1.59 -0.48 -2.23
N ASP A 175 -1.42 -0.26 -3.53
CA ASP A 175 -0.95 -1.31 -4.43
C ASP A 175 0.53 -1.57 -4.14
N GLN A 176 0.86 -2.74 -3.61
CA GLN A 176 2.24 -3.13 -3.31
C GLN A 176 2.41 -4.64 -3.47
N PRO A 177 3.63 -5.17 -3.67
CA PRO A 177 4.89 -4.47 -3.97
C PRO A 177 4.89 -3.67 -5.31
N PRO A 178 6.00 -3.00 -5.67
CA PRO A 178 6.14 -2.37 -6.97
C PRO A 178 5.84 -3.35 -8.13
N GLY A 179 4.89 -2.98 -8.99
CA GLY A 179 4.41 -3.81 -10.11
C GLY A 179 2.96 -4.31 -9.97
N THR A 180 2.45 -4.42 -8.74
CA THR A 180 1.04 -4.71 -8.40
C THR A 180 0.09 -3.64 -8.96
N GLY A 181 -1.15 -3.99 -9.32
CA GLY A 181 -2.22 -3.02 -9.65
C GLY A 181 -1.79 -1.89 -10.59
N TYR A 182 -1.81 -0.63 -10.13
CA TYR A 182 -1.23 0.53 -10.82
C TYR A 182 0.20 0.90 -10.39
N SER A 183 0.77 0.26 -9.37
CA SER A 183 2.16 0.46 -8.96
C SER A 183 3.15 0.08 -10.06
N TYR A 184 4.27 0.80 -10.08
CA TYR A 184 5.25 0.72 -11.15
C TYR A 184 6.56 0.10 -10.68
N ALA A 185 7.04 -0.89 -11.44
CA ALA A 185 8.39 -1.43 -11.40
C ALA A 185 8.92 -1.55 -12.83
N ALA A 186 10.23 -1.38 -13.01
CA ALA A 186 10.91 -1.76 -14.24
C ALA A 186 10.92 -3.29 -14.40
N THR A 187 11.10 -3.79 -15.63
CA THR A 187 11.06 -5.24 -15.94
C THR A 187 12.04 -6.08 -15.10
N ASN A 188 13.14 -5.48 -14.65
CA ASN A 188 14.21 -6.03 -13.82
C ASN A 188 14.33 -5.30 -12.46
N GLY A 189 13.26 -4.62 -12.02
CA GLY A 189 13.21 -3.81 -10.81
C GLY A 189 12.17 -4.29 -9.79
N TYR A 190 11.68 -5.53 -9.94
CA TYR A 190 10.83 -6.21 -8.95
C TYR A 190 11.62 -6.51 -7.67
N LEU A 191 10.93 -6.69 -6.55
CA LEU A 191 11.52 -6.95 -5.24
C LEU A 191 11.46 -8.45 -4.91
N HIS A 192 12.39 -8.93 -4.07
CA HIS A 192 12.65 -10.36 -3.86
C HIS A 192 12.41 -10.84 -2.42
N ASP A 193 12.50 -9.95 -1.43
CA ASP A 193 12.39 -10.28 0.00
C ASP A 193 11.65 -9.21 0.85
N PHE A 194 11.31 -9.56 2.10
CA PHE A 194 10.56 -8.65 2.98
C PHE A 194 11.34 -7.45 3.51
N ASP A 195 12.68 -7.48 3.51
CA ASP A 195 13.50 -6.33 3.89
C ASP A 195 13.41 -5.25 2.80
N GLU A 196 13.47 -5.66 1.52
CA GLU A 196 13.23 -4.80 0.37
C GLU A 196 11.82 -4.20 0.39
N LEU A 197 10.79 -5.03 0.58
CA LEU A 197 9.39 -4.58 0.66
C LEU A 197 9.19 -3.55 1.78
N SER A 198 9.73 -3.83 2.97
CA SER A 198 9.57 -2.98 4.14
C SER A 198 10.26 -1.63 3.96
N ALA A 199 11.49 -1.61 3.42
CA ALA A 199 12.20 -0.38 3.15
C ALA A 199 11.49 0.48 2.07
N HIS A 200 10.94 -0.15 1.03
CA HIS A 200 10.13 0.53 0.03
C HIS A 200 8.84 1.13 0.61
N PHE A 201 8.19 0.44 1.55
CA PHE A 201 7.02 0.96 2.24
C PHE A 201 7.35 2.15 3.17
N ILE A 202 8.48 2.10 3.89
CA ILE A 202 8.95 3.22 4.73
C ILE A 202 9.23 4.48 3.89
N GLU A 203 9.92 4.36 2.76
CA GLU A 203 10.17 5.50 1.84
C GLU A 203 8.86 6.02 1.24
N PHE A 204 7.93 5.14 0.84
CA PHE A 204 6.60 5.54 0.41
C PHE A 204 5.88 6.37 1.49
N LEU A 205 5.91 5.93 2.76
CA LEU A 205 5.30 6.68 3.87
C LEU A 205 5.98 8.03 4.10
N GLN A 206 7.31 8.13 3.99
CA GLN A 206 8.02 9.41 4.09
C GLN A 206 7.56 10.41 3.01
N ASN A 207 7.39 9.94 1.77
CA ASN A 207 6.87 10.75 0.67
C ASN A 207 5.38 11.06 0.87
N PHE A 208 4.56 10.10 1.30
CA PHE A 208 3.14 10.26 1.59
C PHE A 208 2.88 11.34 2.65
N TYR A 209 3.57 11.31 3.80
CA TYR A 209 3.44 12.35 4.84
C TYR A 209 4.13 13.67 4.49
N THR A 210 4.87 13.73 3.38
CA THR A 210 5.34 15.01 2.81
C THR A 210 4.25 15.65 1.96
N VAL A 211 3.42 14.85 1.28
CA VAL A 211 2.25 15.30 0.49
C VAL A 211 1.02 15.58 1.37
N PHE A 212 0.78 14.75 2.38
CA PHE A 212 -0.33 14.83 3.34
C PHE A 212 0.18 15.08 4.77
N PRO A 213 0.81 16.24 5.05
CA PRO A 213 1.41 16.53 6.34
C PRO A 213 0.39 16.64 7.48
N GLU A 214 -0.91 16.81 7.19
CA GLU A 214 -1.98 16.81 8.21
C GLU A 214 -2.21 15.43 8.82
N LEU A 215 -1.91 14.35 8.10
CA LEU A 215 -2.03 12.98 8.61
C LEU A 215 -0.82 12.55 9.46
N LYS A 216 0.24 13.37 9.51
CA LYS A 216 1.45 13.05 10.24
C LYS A 216 1.23 13.13 11.75
N GLY A 217 1.34 11.98 12.43
CA GLY A 217 1.09 11.86 13.87
C GLY A 217 -0.33 11.47 14.25
N VAL A 218 -1.20 11.18 13.28
CA VAL A 218 -2.54 10.61 13.50
C VAL A 218 -2.42 9.13 13.91
N ASP A 219 -3.29 8.67 14.82
CA ASP A 219 -3.36 7.26 15.25
C ASP A 219 -3.50 6.34 14.01
N THR A 220 -2.46 5.55 13.72
CA THR A 220 -2.33 4.79 12.47
C THR A 220 -2.42 3.29 12.71
N TYR A 221 -3.11 2.58 11.82
CA TYR A 221 -3.29 1.14 11.82
C TYR A 221 -2.84 0.56 10.47
N LEU A 222 -2.31 -0.66 10.47
CA LEU A 222 -2.10 -1.42 9.24
C LEU A 222 -3.17 -2.52 9.18
N ALA A 223 -3.82 -2.68 8.04
CA ALA A 223 -4.84 -3.70 7.84
C ALA A 223 -4.71 -4.36 6.46
N GLY A 224 -5.32 -5.52 6.30
CA GLY A 224 -5.31 -6.24 5.04
C GLY A 224 -5.62 -7.70 5.21
N GLU A 225 -5.44 -8.45 4.13
CA GLU A 225 -5.86 -9.86 4.06
C GLU A 225 -4.89 -10.78 3.33
N SER A 226 -5.12 -12.09 3.44
CA SER A 226 -4.41 -13.11 2.65
C SER A 226 -2.89 -13.05 2.87
N PHE A 227 -2.08 -12.97 1.82
CA PHE A 227 -0.63 -12.78 1.93
C PHE A 227 -0.21 -11.48 2.64
N ALA A 228 -1.10 -10.51 2.88
CA ALA A 228 -0.81 -9.40 3.79
C ALA A 228 -0.60 -9.85 5.25
N GLY A 229 -0.99 -11.08 5.59
CA GLY A 229 -0.52 -11.76 6.81
C GLY A 229 1.01 -11.87 6.89
N GLN A 230 1.72 -11.89 5.76
CA GLN A 230 3.18 -11.73 5.72
C GLN A 230 3.58 -10.26 5.76
N TYR A 231 3.04 -9.42 4.87
CA TYR A 231 3.47 -8.02 4.74
C TYR A 231 3.30 -7.19 6.02
N ILE A 232 2.15 -7.33 6.70
CA ILE A 232 1.74 -6.42 7.78
C ILE A 232 2.65 -6.53 9.02
N PRO A 233 3.02 -7.72 9.53
CA PRO A 233 3.99 -7.80 10.62
C PRO A 233 5.39 -7.28 10.26
N PHE A 234 5.88 -7.50 9.03
CA PHE A 234 7.15 -6.95 8.58
C PHE A 234 7.12 -5.41 8.50
N PHE A 235 6.04 -4.83 7.95
CA PHE A 235 5.82 -3.38 7.93
C PHE A 235 5.67 -2.81 9.36
N ALA A 236 5.02 -3.53 10.26
CA ALA A 236 4.86 -3.12 11.66
C ALA A 236 6.21 -3.10 12.39
N ASP A 237 7.02 -4.15 12.28
CA ASP A 237 8.36 -4.21 12.88
C ASP A 237 9.27 -3.11 12.32
N ALA A 238 9.28 -2.93 10.99
CA ALA A 238 10.03 -1.86 10.34
C ALA A 238 9.62 -0.46 10.82
N LEU A 239 8.33 -0.21 11.10
CA LEU A 239 7.83 1.04 11.67
C LEU A 239 8.19 1.23 13.15
N ILE A 240 8.11 0.17 13.95
CA ILE A 240 8.50 0.17 15.37
C ILE A 240 10.00 0.47 15.51
N ASN A 241 10.82 -0.11 14.64
CA ASN A 241 12.28 -0.01 14.65
C ASN A 241 12.83 1.16 13.80
N SER A 242 11.98 1.92 13.10
CA SER A 242 12.39 2.99 12.19
C SER A 242 13.11 4.15 12.89
N THR A 243 14.26 4.57 12.35
CA THR A 243 14.93 5.81 12.78
C THR A 243 14.42 7.05 12.02
N GLU A 244 13.97 6.81 10.79
CA GLU A 244 13.45 7.73 9.80
C GLU A 244 12.04 8.24 10.16
N LEU A 245 11.21 7.34 10.69
CA LEU A 245 9.85 7.59 11.18
C LEU A 245 9.78 7.44 12.71
N SER A 246 10.81 7.90 13.43
CA SER A 246 10.94 7.72 14.89
C SER A 246 9.67 8.11 15.66
N ASN A 247 9.19 7.23 16.55
CA ASN A 247 7.92 7.36 17.28
C ASN A 247 6.68 7.39 16.37
N PHE A 248 6.67 6.58 15.31
CA PHE A 248 5.51 6.41 14.45
C PHE A 248 4.27 6.00 15.28
N PRO A 249 3.09 6.62 15.08
CA PRO A 249 1.91 6.41 15.90
C PRO A 249 1.15 5.11 15.53
N LEU A 250 1.85 3.99 15.37
CA LEU A 250 1.21 2.68 15.15
C LEU A 250 0.38 2.30 16.38
N LYS A 251 -0.92 2.08 16.19
CA LYS A 251 -1.93 1.79 17.24
C LYS A 251 -2.55 0.40 17.15
N GLY A 252 -2.23 -0.35 16.11
CA GLY A 252 -2.61 -1.75 15.97
C GLY A 252 -2.43 -2.25 14.55
N ILE A 253 -2.47 -3.58 14.40
CA ILE A 253 -2.54 -4.23 13.10
C ILE A 253 -3.73 -5.18 13.03
N ALA A 254 -4.38 -5.29 11.86
CA ALA A 254 -5.56 -6.13 11.63
C ALA A 254 -5.37 -7.02 10.40
N ILE A 255 -5.41 -8.34 10.58
CA ILE A 255 -5.12 -9.31 9.52
C ILE A 255 -6.34 -10.22 9.31
N GLY A 256 -6.97 -10.11 8.14
CA GLY A 256 -8.06 -10.97 7.71
C GLY A 256 -7.56 -12.20 6.97
N ASN A 257 -8.03 -13.39 7.31
CA ASN A 257 -7.80 -14.63 6.54
C ASN A 257 -6.33 -14.76 6.07
N GLY A 258 -5.39 -14.55 6.99
CA GLY A 258 -4.00 -14.26 6.64
C GLY A 258 -3.14 -15.52 6.48
N TRP A 259 -2.23 -15.51 5.51
CA TRP A 259 -1.09 -16.44 5.48
C TRP A 259 0.04 -15.87 6.36
N ILE A 260 0.31 -16.50 7.50
CA ILE A 260 1.12 -15.95 8.61
C ILE A 260 2.14 -16.99 9.09
N ASP A 261 1.68 -18.19 9.43
CA ASP A 261 2.49 -19.30 9.96
C ASP A 261 2.19 -20.59 9.18
N PRO A 262 3.00 -20.96 8.17
CA PRO A 262 2.84 -22.24 7.48
C PRO A 262 2.76 -23.43 8.44
N LYS A 263 3.53 -23.44 9.54
CA LYS A 263 3.63 -24.61 10.43
C LYS A 263 2.35 -24.89 11.19
N GLU A 264 1.61 -23.85 11.56
CA GLU A 264 0.32 -24.00 12.23
C GLU A 264 -0.85 -24.03 11.24
N GLN A 265 -0.71 -23.45 10.03
CA GLN A 265 -1.78 -23.41 9.04
C GLN A 265 -1.91 -24.69 8.19
N TYR A 266 -0.81 -25.37 7.83
CA TYR A 266 -0.91 -26.62 7.05
C TYR A 266 -1.69 -27.75 7.77
N PRO A 267 -1.51 -28.02 9.07
CA PRO A 267 -2.38 -28.93 9.81
C PRO A 267 -3.84 -28.46 9.89
N GLY A 268 -4.07 -27.13 9.82
CA GLY A 268 -5.38 -26.50 9.82
C GLY A 268 -6.28 -26.96 8.67
N TYR A 269 -5.73 -27.21 7.47
CA TYR A 269 -6.50 -27.75 6.33
C TYR A 269 -7.17 -29.10 6.66
N VAL A 270 -6.48 -29.99 7.37
CA VAL A 270 -6.99 -31.31 7.73
C VAL A 270 -8.07 -31.22 8.81
N GLU A 271 -7.86 -30.37 9.83
CA GLU A 271 -8.86 -30.10 10.86
C GLU A 271 -10.13 -29.46 10.27
N PHE A 272 -9.96 -28.52 9.34
CA PHE A 272 -11.04 -27.85 8.65
C PHE A 272 -11.82 -28.80 7.74
N ALA A 273 -11.12 -29.63 6.95
CA ALA A 273 -11.75 -30.62 6.06
C ALA A 273 -12.63 -31.61 6.83
N TYR A 274 -12.18 -32.07 8.00
CA TYR A 274 -12.98 -32.93 8.87
C TYR A 274 -14.13 -32.17 9.56
N GLU A 275 -13.93 -30.97 10.11
CA GLU A 275 -15.00 -30.21 10.79
C GLU A 275 -16.12 -29.80 9.82
N LYS A 276 -15.76 -29.43 8.58
CA LYS A 276 -16.71 -29.06 7.52
C LYS A 276 -17.34 -30.25 6.81
N GLY A 277 -16.88 -31.48 7.07
CA GLY A 277 -17.36 -32.68 6.37
C GLY A 277 -17.01 -32.69 4.88
N LEU A 278 -15.88 -32.08 4.50
CA LEU A 278 -15.37 -32.11 3.13
C LEU A 278 -14.78 -33.49 2.80
N ILE A 279 -14.14 -34.11 3.79
CA ILE A 279 -13.60 -35.47 3.72
C ILE A 279 -14.05 -36.23 4.97
N ASP A 280 -14.57 -37.44 4.80
CA ASP A 280 -14.96 -38.32 5.90
C ASP A 280 -13.76 -39.14 6.42
N SER A 281 -13.65 -39.31 7.74
CA SER A 281 -12.57 -40.10 8.33
C SER A 281 -12.65 -41.58 7.91
N GLY A 282 -11.52 -42.13 7.45
CA GLY A 282 -11.40 -43.53 7.03
C GLY A 282 -11.80 -43.82 5.58
N THR A 283 -11.96 -42.79 4.73
CA THR A 283 -12.00 -42.97 3.27
C THR A 283 -10.59 -42.95 2.66
N PRO A 284 -10.39 -43.39 1.40
CA PRO A 284 -9.10 -43.27 0.72
C PRO A 284 -8.60 -41.83 0.59
N GLU A 285 -9.51 -40.86 0.47
CA GLU A 285 -9.19 -39.43 0.41
C GLU A 285 -8.64 -38.93 1.76
N ALA A 286 -9.19 -39.41 2.88
CA ALA A 286 -8.64 -39.18 4.22
C ALA A 286 -7.25 -39.79 4.38
N GLU A 287 -7.03 -41.03 3.94
CA GLU A 287 -5.71 -41.69 4.00
C GLU A 287 -4.66 -40.91 3.19
N GLU A 288 -5.04 -40.35 2.03
CA GLU A 288 -4.15 -39.54 1.20
C GLU A 288 -3.83 -38.18 1.84
N MET A 289 -4.84 -37.50 2.38
CA MET A 289 -4.70 -36.21 3.08
C MET A 289 -3.83 -36.34 4.34
N GLU A 290 -4.07 -37.36 5.17
CA GLU A 290 -3.23 -37.65 6.34
C GLU A 290 -1.79 -37.98 5.94
N ALA A 291 -1.59 -38.70 4.83
CA ALA A 291 -0.26 -38.99 4.30
C ALA A 291 0.47 -37.74 3.76
N ALA A 292 -0.27 -36.79 3.14
CA ALA A 292 0.27 -35.51 2.71
C ALA A 292 0.69 -34.65 3.91
N LEU A 293 -0.19 -34.50 4.91
CA LEU A 293 0.15 -33.79 6.16
C LEU A 293 1.36 -34.42 6.84
N LYS A 294 1.49 -35.75 6.83
CA LYS A 294 2.68 -36.42 7.39
C LYS A 294 3.98 -36.03 6.66
N ARG A 295 3.98 -35.98 5.32
CA ARG A 295 5.16 -35.55 4.53
C ARG A 295 5.51 -34.10 4.87
N CYS A 296 4.50 -33.22 4.87
CA CYS A 296 4.65 -31.84 5.29
C CYS A 296 5.24 -31.72 6.71
N GLN A 297 4.77 -32.50 7.69
CA GLN A 297 5.32 -32.47 9.05
C GLN A 297 6.80 -32.90 9.10
N GLU A 298 7.20 -33.91 8.32
CA GLU A 298 8.61 -34.34 8.21
C GLU A 298 9.52 -33.22 7.65
N GLU A 299 8.98 -32.30 6.84
CA GLU A 299 9.64 -31.08 6.36
C GLU A 299 9.61 -29.93 7.39
N MET A 300 8.44 -29.64 7.96
CA MET A 300 8.23 -28.59 8.98
C MET A 300 9.07 -28.82 10.25
N ASP A 301 9.34 -30.08 10.61
CA ASP A 301 10.17 -30.45 11.76
C ASP A 301 11.66 -30.10 11.58
N LYS A 302 12.12 -29.82 10.36
CA LYS A 302 13.48 -29.34 10.09
C LYS A 302 13.70 -27.92 10.59
N TYR A 303 12.65 -27.10 10.60
CA TYR A 303 12.68 -25.70 10.99
C TYR A 303 12.32 -25.56 12.47
N THR A 304 13.32 -25.38 13.33
CA THR A 304 13.13 -25.28 14.79
C THR A 304 13.16 -23.85 15.33
N ASP A 305 13.72 -22.91 14.55
CA ASP A 305 13.75 -21.48 14.87
C ASP A 305 12.77 -20.73 13.94
N PRO A 306 11.76 -20.03 14.48
CA PRO A 306 10.82 -19.22 13.69
C PRO A 306 11.50 -18.23 12.75
N PHE A 307 12.63 -17.62 13.16
CA PHE A 307 13.40 -16.67 12.33
C PHE A 307 14.21 -17.34 11.20
N THR A 308 14.10 -18.66 11.06
CA THR A 308 14.68 -19.43 9.94
C THR A 308 13.63 -20.27 9.20
N THR A 309 12.36 -20.17 9.61
CA THR A 309 11.27 -20.93 8.98
C THR A 309 10.79 -20.17 7.74
N PRO A 310 10.89 -20.74 6.53
CA PRO A 310 10.47 -20.06 5.30
C PRO A 310 8.94 -19.96 5.20
N VAL A 311 8.46 -19.05 4.35
CA VAL A 311 7.01 -18.86 4.09
C VAL A 311 6.39 -20.05 3.34
N ASN A 312 7.15 -20.62 2.42
CA ASN A 312 6.81 -21.83 1.68
C ASN A 312 7.67 -22.98 2.21
N ILE A 313 7.06 -24.15 2.43
CA ILE A 313 7.73 -25.36 2.91
C ILE A 313 7.45 -26.48 1.91
N ASP A 314 8.50 -27.13 1.43
CA ASP A 314 8.47 -28.24 0.48
C ASP A 314 7.43 -29.30 0.88
N HIS A 315 6.78 -29.92 -0.10
CA HIS A 315 5.72 -30.92 0.06
C HIS A 315 4.45 -30.47 0.83
N CYS A 316 4.41 -29.30 1.46
CA CYS A 316 3.24 -28.87 2.22
C CYS A 316 2.06 -28.37 1.36
N GLY A 317 2.31 -27.91 0.12
CA GLY A 317 1.25 -27.62 -0.85
C GLY A 317 0.32 -28.83 -1.08
N GLU A 318 0.91 -30.04 -1.09
CA GLU A 318 0.18 -31.31 -1.27
C GLU A 318 -0.95 -31.52 -0.25
N VAL A 319 -0.87 -30.89 0.93
CA VAL A 319 -1.93 -30.97 1.95
C VAL A 319 -3.20 -30.29 1.48
N MET A 320 -3.10 -29.06 0.96
CA MET A 320 -4.27 -28.35 0.43
C MET A 320 -4.79 -29.03 -0.84
N ASP A 321 -3.90 -29.48 -1.73
CA ASP A 321 -4.27 -30.19 -2.96
C ASP A 321 -5.03 -31.48 -2.66
N SER A 322 -4.63 -32.21 -1.60
CA SER A 322 -5.35 -33.42 -1.17
C SER A 322 -6.77 -33.14 -0.66
N VAL A 323 -7.04 -31.94 -0.12
CA VAL A 323 -8.36 -31.49 0.32
C VAL A 323 -9.24 -31.05 -0.85
N THR A 324 -8.69 -30.36 -1.85
CA THR A 324 -9.44 -29.80 -2.97
C THR A 324 -9.68 -30.80 -4.10
N ARG A 325 -8.74 -31.72 -4.35
CA ARG A 325 -8.78 -32.69 -5.46
C ARG A 325 -10.06 -33.54 -5.51
N PRO A 326 -10.65 -34.05 -4.40
CA PRO A 326 -11.92 -34.78 -4.41
C PRO A 326 -13.11 -34.00 -4.99
N PHE A 327 -13.06 -32.65 -4.97
CA PHE A 327 -14.14 -31.78 -5.46
C PHE A 327 -14.04 -31.48 -6.96
N THR A 328 -13.00 -31.98 -7.64
CA THR A 328 -12.83 -31.84 -9.08
C THR A 328 -13.72 -32.83 -9.82
N GLN A 329 -14.80 -32.36 -10.45
CA GLN A 329 -15.85 -33.19 -11.05
C GLN A 329 -16.37 -32.64 -12.38
N GLU A 330 -17.13 -33.45 -13.14
CA GLU A 330 -17.84 -32.98 -14.34
C GLU A 330 -19.28 -32.57 -14.00
N LEU A 331 -19.63 -31.30 -14.29
CA LEU A 331 -20.97 -30.75 -14.15
C LEU A 331 -21.42 -30.18 -15.50
N ASN A 332 -22.57 -30.63 -16.00
CA ASN A 332 -23.16 -30.19 -17.28
C ASN A 332 -22.20 -30.27 -18.50
N GLY A 333 -21.25 -31.19 -18.49
CA GLY A 333 -20.25 -31.35 -19.56
C GLY A 333 -19.05 -30.41 -19.46
N LYS A 334 -18.86 -29.74 -18.31
CA LYS A 334 -17.71 -28.90 -17.98
C LYS A 334 -17.02 -29.44 -16.73
N LYS A 335 -15.69 -29.39 -16.69
CA LYS A 335 -14.92 -29.74 -15.48
C LYS A 335 -14.95 -28.55 -14.51
N VAL A 336 -15.34 -28.81 -13.27
CA VAL A 336 -15.48 -27.82 -12.19
C VAL A 336 -14.74 -28.29 -10.94
N CYS A 337 -14.45 -27.37 -10.03
CA CYS A 337 -13.77 -27.60 -8.76
C CYS A 337 -14.39 -26.73 -7.64
N MET A 338 -14.02 -27.01 -6.39
CA MET A 338 -14.33 -26.14 -5.25
C MET A 338 -13.69 -24.76 -5.45
N ASN A 339 -14.38 -23.70 -5.04
CA ASN A 339 -13.76 -22.39 -4.85
C ASN A 339 -12.99 -22.41 -3.51
N VAL A 340 -11.68 -22.16 -3.52
CA VAL A 340 -10.87 -22.19 -2.28
C VAL A 340 -11.06 -20.98 -1.38
N TYR A 341 -11.65 -19.90 -1.90
CA TYR A 341 -12.00 -18.71 -1.11
C TYR A 341 -13.35 -18.86 -0.38
N ASP A 342 -14.23 -19.76 -0.84
CA ASP A 342 -15.49 -20.12 -0.16
C ASP A 342 -15.90 -21.55 -0.52
N VAL A 343 -15.80 -22.48 0.43
CA VAL A 343 -16.11 -23.91 0.21
C VAL A 343 -17.59 -24.21 -0.09
N ARG A 344 -18.47 -23.22 0.06
CA ARG A 344 -19.89 -23.31 -0.34
C ARG A 344 -20.06 -23.14 -1.85
N LEU A 345 -19.03 -22.63 -2.55
CA LEU A 345 -19.07 -22.26 -3.97
C LEU A 345 -18.26 -23.24 -4.85
N VAL A 346 -18.59 -23.22 -6.14
CA VAL A 346 -17.99 -24.06 -7.19
C VAL A 346 -17.59 -23.15 -8.34
N ASP A 347 -16.40 -23.36 -8.88
CA ASP A 347 -15.84 -22.62 -10.02
C ASP A 347 -15.38 -23.57 -11.13
N ASP A 348 -15.04 -23.03 -12.28
CA ASP A 348 -14.48 -23.73 -13.42
C ASP A 348 -13.08 -24.29 -13.11
N TYR A 349 -12.78 -25.51 -13.55
CA TYR A 349 -11.41 -26.02 -13.51
C TYR A 349 -10.60 -25.48 -14.70
N PRO A 350 -9.36 -24.97 -14.51
CA PRO A 350 -8.54 -25.01 -13.30
C PRO A 350 -8.60 -23.72 -12.43
N ALA A 351 -9.54 -22.80 -12.67
CA ALA A 351 -9.60 -21.52 -11.96
C ALA A 351 -9.92 -21.68 -10.46
N CYS A 352 -10.83 -22.59 -10.09
CA CYS A 352 -11.04 -23.05 -8.70
C CYS A 352 -11.14 -21.95 -7.62
N GLY A 353 -11.68 -20.78 -7.99
CA GLY A 353 -11.75 -19.58 -7.16
C GLY A 353 -11.24 -18.33 -7.87
N MET A 354 -10.34 -18.44 -8.85
CA MET A 354 -9.75 -17.30 -9.55
C MET A 354 -10.72 -16.54 -10.49
N ASN A 355 -11.96 -16.99 -10.67
CA ASN A 355 -13.02 -16.21 -11.33
C ASN A 355 -13.96 -15.47 -10.35
N TRP A 356 -13.77 -15.64 -9.04
CA TRP A 356 -14.58 -15.06 -7.97
C TRP A 356 -13.86 -13.82 -7.38
N PRO A 357 -14.59 -12.78 -6.91
CA PRO A 357 -16.05 -12.66 -6.82
C PRO A 357 -16.76 -12.33 -8.15
N PRO A 358 -18.10 -12.49 -8.24
CA PRO A 358 -18.87 -12.20 -9.46
C PRO A 358 -18.71 -10.77 -10.00
N ASP A 359 -18.35 -9.81 -9.15
CA ASP A 359 -18.12 -8.40 -9.46
C ASP A 359 -16.77 -8.14 -10.17
N LEU A 360 -15.82 -9.09 -10.07
CA LEU A 360 -14.45 -8.95 -10.57
C LEU A 360 -14.35 -8.62 -12.09
N PRO A 361 -15.14 -9.22 -13.01
CA PRO A 361 -15.11 -8.84 -14.43
C PRO A 361 -15.50 -7.38 -14.69
N ASP A 362 -16.39 -6.82 -13.87
CA ASP A 362 -16.75 -5.40 -13.94
C ASP A 362 -15.65 -4.52 -13.34
N VAL A 363 -14.95 -4.94 -12.28
CA VAL A 363 -13.76 -4.24 -11.75
C VAL A 363 -12.65 -4.16 -12.81
N TYR A 364 -12.33 -5.28 -13.46
CA TYR A 364 -11.41 -5.31 -14.62
C TYR A 364 -11.84 -4.36 -15.74
N THR A 365 -13.15 -4.25 -15.99
CA THR A 365 -13.68 -3.36 -17.04
C THR A 365 -13.59 -1.90 -16.62
N PHE A 366 -13.94 -1.57 -15.37
CA PHE A 366 -13.91 -0.22 -14.80
C PHE A 366 -12.49 0.35 -14.75
N LEU A 367 -11.54 -0.37 -14.15
CA LEU A 367 -10.13 0.07 -14.01
C LEU A 367 -9.34 0.05 -15.33
N ARG A 368 -9.96 -0.33 -16.45
CA ARG A 368 -9.36 -0.24 -17.79
C ARG A 368 -9.97 0.85 -18.68
N GLN A 369 -10.92 1.64 -18.16
CA GLN A 369 -11.48 2.78 -18.89
C GLN A 369 -10.54 3.98 -18.84
N ASP A 370 -10.30 4.63 -19.98
CA ASP A 370 -9.45 5.83 -20.08
C ASP A 370 -9.91 6.96 -19.14
N GLU A 371 -11.23 7.13 -18.97
CA GLU A 371 -11.80 8.12 -18.05
C GLU A 371 -11.48 7.82 -16.59
N VAL A 372 -11.51 6.54 -16.19
CA VAL A 372 -11.17 6.08 -14.83
C VAL A 372 -9.67 6.22 -14.60
N ILE A 373 -8.83 5.74 -15.52
CA ILE A 373 -7.37 5.86 -15.45
C ILE A 373 -6.93 7.33 -15.35
N SER A 374 -7.60 8.22 -16.08
CA SER A 374 -7.35 9.66 -16.04
C SER A 374 -7.80 10.31 -14.74
N ALA A 375 -9.01 9.99 -14.26
CA ALA A 375 -9.53 10.52 -13.00
C ALA A 375 -8.72 10.06 -11.77
N LEU A 376 -8.17 8.84 -11.83
CA LEU A 376 -7.34 8.22 -10.81
C LEU A 376 -5.84 8.57 -10.90
N HIS A 377 -5.44 9.45 -11.83
CA HIS A 377 -4.03 9.84 -12.04
C HIS A 377 -3.09 8.65 -12.34
N ALA A 378 -3.63 7.56 -12.88
CA ALA A 378 -2.93 6.28 -13.08
C ALA A 378 -2.19 6.18 -14.43
N SER A 379 -2.27 7.21 -15.28
CA SER A 379 -1.79 7.24 -16.67
C SER A 379 -0.27 7.10 -16.89
N SER A 380 0.54 7.01 -15.82
CA SER A 380 2.00 6.82 -15.94
C SER A 380 2.44 5.36 -16.09
N LYS A 381 1.52 4.39 -16.02
CA LYS A 381 1.79 2.96 -16.27
C LYS A 381 1.29 2.59 -17.67
N GLU A 382 2.18 2.03 -18.50
CA GLU A 382 1.86 1.67 -19.90
C GLU A 382 1.05 0.36 -20.02
N THR A 383 1.05 -0.48 -18.98
CA THR A 383 0.30 -1.74 -18.96
C THR A 383 -1.09 -1.54 -18.36
N ALA A 384 -2.09 -2.19 -18.95
CA ALA A 384 -3.45 -2.22 -18.41
C ALA A 384 -3.47 -2.81 -16.99
N TRP A 385 -4.37 -2.32 -16.14
CA TRP A 385 -4.56 -2.85 -14.79
C TRP A 385 -4.89 -4.34 -14.83
N VAL A 386 -4.31 -5.08 -13.87
CA VAL A 386 -4.66 -6.45 -13.52
C VAL A 386 -4.81 -6.50 -12.01
N GLU A 387 -5.73 -7.34 -11.54
CA GLU A 387 -5.94 -7.66 -10.13
C GLU A 387 -4.65 -8.22 -9.53
N CYS A 388 -4.25 -9.43 -9.92
CA CYS A 388 -3.02 -10.09 -9.49
C CYS A 388 -1.97 -10.11 -10.62
N ASN A 389 -0.78 -9.61 -10.32
CA ASN A 389 0.37 -9.67 -11.23
C ASN A 389 1.30 -10.82 -10.84
N ASN A 390 1.12 -11.99 -11.45
CA ASN A 390 1.92 -13.20 -11.18
C ASN A 390 3.43 -13.01 -11.33
N LYS A 391 3.90 -11.97 -12.07
CA LYS A 391 5.33 -11.65 -12.11
C LYS A 391 5.85 -11.11 -10.77
N VAL A 392 5.05 -10.33 -10.03
CA VAL A 392 5.41 -9.87 -8.67
C VAL A 392 5.58 -11.08 -7.76
N SER A 393 4.64 -12.02 -7.81
CA SER A 393 4.71 -13.30 -7.09
C SER A 393 5.98 -14.08 -7.44
N TYR A 394 6.24 -14.33 -8.73
CA TYR A 394 7.41 -15.10 -9.17
C TYR A 394 8.77 -14.48 -8.77
N GLU A 395 8.93 -13.16 -8.87
CA GLU A 395 10.20 -12.50 -8.52
C GLU A 395 10.40 -12.41 -6.99
N LEU A 396 9.30 -12.33 -6.22
CA LEU A 396 9.27 -12.36 -4.74
C LEU A 396 9.53 -13.78 -4.21
N ASN A 397 10.72 -14.31 -4.46
CA ASN A 397 11.10 -15.69 -4.15
C ASN A 397 11.41 -15.94 -2.65
N LEU A 398 11.51 -14.89 -1.83
CA LEU A 398 11.61 -14.96 -0.35
C LEU A 398 12.75 -15.84 0.21
N LYS A 399 13.78 -16.16 -0.58
CA LYS A 399 14.88 -17.09 -0.20
C LYS A 399 15.68 -16.69 1.05
N HIS A 400 15.56 -15.45 1.49
CA HIS A 400 16.24 -14.90 2.68
C HIS A 400 15.26 -14.37 3.74
N SER A 401 13.96 -14.59 3.53
CA SER A 401 12.88 -14.16 4.43
C SER A 401 12.35 -15.32 5.27
N HIS A 402 12.02 -15.03 6.53
CA HIS A 402 11.29 -15.96 7.39
C HIS A 402 9.79 -15.63 7.40
N MET A 403 8.97 -16.55 7.90
CA MET A 403 7.55 -16.33 8.13
C MET A 403 7.28 -15.19 9.13
N SER A 404 6.25 -14.40 8.88
CA SER A 404 5.88 -13.23 9.67
C SER A 404 5.41 -13.56 11.10
N ALA A 405 4.97 -14.79 11.36
CA ALA A 405 4.59 -15.29 12.68
C ALA A 405 5.66 -15.03 13.76
N ALA A 406 6.94 -15.07 13.37
CA ALA A 406 8.08 -14.81 14.26
C ALA A 406 8.09 -13.38 14.85
N LEU A 407 7.45 -12.41 14.19
CA LEU A 407 7.40 -11.00 14.59
C LEU A 407 6.20 -10.67 15.50
N LEU A 408 5.18 -11.52 15.55
CA LEU A 408 3.97 -11.24 16.33
C LEU A 408 4.23 -11.03 17.83
N PRO A 409 5.12 -11.80 18.51
CA PRO A 409 5.43 -11.56 19.92
C PRO A 409 6.09 -10.19 20.15
N SER A 410 7.07 -9.78 19.33
CA SER A 410 7.75 -8.49 19.51
C SER A 410 6.84 -7.30 19.24
N ILE A 411 5.91 -7.42 18.29
CA ILE A 411 4.87 -6.41 18.01
C ILE A 411 3.93 -6.24 19.22
N LEU A 412 3.47 -7.34 19.81
CA LEU A 412 2.63 -7.33 21.02
C LEU A 412 3.39 -6.76 22.23
N GLU A 413 4.64 -7.17 22.44
CA GLU A 413 5.51 -6.69 23.53
C GLU A 413 5.92 -5.22 23.37
N ALA A 414 5.98 -4.71 22.13
CA ALA A 414 6.10 -3.27 21.85
C ALA A 414 4.83 -2.47 22.18
N GLY A 415 3.74 -3.14 22.56
CA GLY A 415 2.46 -2.53 22.93
C GLY A 415 1.56 -2.20 21.73
N VAL A 416 1.76 -2.85 20.58
CA VAL A 416 0.91 -2.72 19.39
C VAL A 416 -0.11 -3.87 19.39
N PRO A 417 -1.42 -3.60 19.59
CA PRO A 417 -2.45 -4.62 19.52
C PRO A 417 -2.53 -5.29 18.15
N ILE A 418 -2.91 -6.57 18.14
CA ILE A 418 -3.09 -7.37 16.94
C ILE A 418 -4.55 -7.86 16.92
N LEU A 419 -5.25 -7.65 15.82
CA LEU A 419 -6.52 -8.31 15.51
C LEU A 419 -6.27 -9.31 14.38
N MET A 420 -6.57 -10.58 14.63
CA MET A 420 -6.74 -11.57 13.57
C MET A 420 -8.23 -11.81 13.37
N PHE A 421 -8.70 -11.84 12.13
CA PHE A 421 -10.08 -12.22 11.82
C PHE A 421 -10.12 -13.24 10.70
N ALA A 422 -11.12 -14.12 10.71
CA ALA A 422 -11.25 -15.19 9.73
C ALA A 422 -12.72 -15.45 9.39
N GLY A 423 -13.05 -15.40 8.10
CA GLY A 423 -14.30 -15.94 7.58
C GLY A 423 -14.39 -17.45 7.78
N ALA A 424 -15.55 -17.93 8.22
CA ALA A 424 -15.75 -19.33 8.62
C ALA A 424 -15.78 -20.31 7.44
N GLU A 425 -15.90 -19.85 6.20
CA GLU A 425 -16.08 -20.67 4.99
C GLU A 425 -14.87 -20.62 4.03
N ASP A 426 -13.85 -19.83 4.36
CA ASP A 426 -12.55 -19.83 3.67
C ASP A 426 -11.81 -21.16 3.88
N LEU A 427 -11.27 -21.74 2.79
CA LEU A 427 -10.34 -22.86 2.86
C LEU A 427 -8.88 -22.38 2.83
N ILE A 428 -8.52 -21.50 1.89
CA ILE A 428 -7.13 -21.19 1.54
C ILE A 428 -6.36 -20.55 2.70
N CYS A 429 -7.01 -19.78 3.56
CA CYS A 429 -6.45 -19.31 4.83
C CYS A 429 -7.44 -19.57 5.98
N ASN A 430 -7.98 -20.79 6.00
CA ASN A 430 -9.02 -21.23 6.91
C ASN A 430 -8.81 -20.85 8.37
N TYR A 431 -9.93 -20.58 9.05
CA TYR A 431 -9.95 -20.18 10.45
C TYR A 431 -9.33 -21.23 11.40
N LYS A 432 -9.19 -22.52 11.01
CA LYS A 432 -8.50 -23.52 11.84
C LYS A 432 -7.01 -23.27 11.93
N GLY A 433 -6.36 -22.95 10.81
CA GLY A 433 -4.98 -22.50 10.81
C GLY A 433 -4.77 -21.26 11.70
N ILE A 434 -5.70 -20.30 11.66
CA ILE A 434 -5.66 -19.10 12.51
C ILE A 434 -5.91 -19.45 14.00
N GLU A 435 -6.89 -20.31 14.32
CA GLU A 435 -7.10 -20.85 15.68
C GLU A 435 -5.82 -21.54 16.20
N ARG A 436 -5.11 -22.28 15.36
CA ARG A 436 -3.84 -22.93 15.70
C ARG A 436 -2.72 -21.93 15.96
N ILE A 437 -2.53 -20.91 15.11
CA ILE A 437 -1.59 -19.80 15.35
C ILE A 437 -1.84 -19.16 16.70
N VAL A 438 -3.09 -18.75 16.95
CA VAL A 438 -3.47 -17.99 18.14
C VAL A 438 -3.34 -18.82 19.42
N ASN A 439 -3.56 -20.14 19.36
CA ASN A 439 -3.29 -21.06 20.47
C ASN A 439 -1.80 -21.46 20.57
N GLY A 440 -1.06 -21.37 19.47
CA GLY A 440 0.36 -21.71 19.32
C GLY A 440 1.31 -20.63 19.84
N LEU A 441 0.94 -19.36 19.64
CA LEU A 441 1.75 -18.18 19.92
C LEU A 441 2.11 -18.04 21.41
N GLU A 442 3.36 -17.71 21.71
CA GLU A 442 3.84 -17.41 23.07
C GLU A 442 4.41 -15.98 23.08
N TRP A 443 3.88 -15.15 23.98
CA TRP A 443 4.30 -13.76 24.22
C TRP A 443 4.00 -13.43 25.69
N ASP A 444 4.58 -12.38 26.27
CA ASP A 444 4.27 -11.93 27.66
C ASP A 444 4.34 -13.06 28.73
N GLY A 445 5.12 -14.12 28.49
CA GLY A 445 5.32 -15.25 29.41
C GLY A 445 4.19 -16.29 29.51
N GLU A 446 3.17 -16.26 28.64
CA GLU A 446 2.15 -17.32 28.56
C GLU A 446 1.83 -17.67 27.09
N LYS A 447 1.49 -18.94 26.83
CA LYS A 447 1.09 -19.43 25.50
C LYS A 447 -0.42 -19.29 25.27
N GLY A 448 -0.77 -18.80 24.09
CA GLY A 448 -2.13 -18.57 23.62
C GLY A 448 -2.92 -17.57 24.47
N PHE A 449 -4.25 -17.69 24.43
CA PHE A 449 -5.15 -16.82 25.21
C PHE A 449 -5.23 -17.13 26.72
N ALA A 450 -4.46 -18.11 27.21
CA ALA A 450 -4.43 -18.54 28.60
C ALA A 450 -5.83 -18.84 29.18
N ASN A 451 -6.35 -18.00 30.07
CA ASN A 451 -7.66 -18.16 30.71
C ASN A 451 -8.78 -17.32 30.07
N ALA A 452 -8.50 -16.52 29.04
CA ALA A 452 -9.54 -15.76 28.36
C ALA A 452 -10.45 -16.71 27.55
N THR A 453 -11.76 -16.54 27.65
CA THR A 453 -12.75 -17.38 26.96
C THR A 453 -13.31 -16.66 25.74
N SER A 454 -13.52 -17.39 24.65
CA SER A 454 -14.24 -16.89 23.49
C SER A 454 -15.66 -16.47 23.88
N GLN A 455 -16.09 -15.33 23.34
CA GLN A 455 -17.38 -14.68 23.60
C GLN A 455 -18.22 -14.68 22.33
N GLU A 456 -19.52 -14.87 22.48
CA GLU A 456 -20.45 -14.76 21.36
C GLU A 456 -20.64 -13.30 20.94
N TRP A 457 -20.54 -13.04 19.63
CA TRP A 457 -20.70 -11.71 19.04
C TRP A 457 -22.04 -11.61 18.31
N TYR A 458 -22.84 -10.63 18.71
CA TYR A 458 -24.15 -10.33 18.15
C TYR A 458 -24.18 -8.93 17.53
N LEU A 459 -24.77 -8.81 16.35
CA LEU A 459 -25.10 -7.55 15.70
C LEU A 459 -26.62 -7.51 15.42
N ASN A 460 -27.28 -6.49 15.97
CA ASN A 460 -28.74 -6.29 15.95
C ASN A 460 -29.54 -7.54 16.40
N GLY A 461 -29.02 -8.29 17.37
CA GLY A 461 -29.61 -9.54 17.88
C GLY A 461 -29.31 -10.80 17.07
N THR A 462 -28.73 -10.69 15.87
CA THR A 462 -28.22 -11.82 15.08
C THR A 462 -26.81 -12.16 15.54
N GLN A 463 -26.50 -13.45 15.73
CA GLN A 463 -25.14 -13.91 16.02
C GLN A 463 -24.32 -13.86 14.73
N VAL A 464 -23.21 -13.12 14.73
CA VAL A 464 -22.38 -12.91 13.52
C VAL A 464 -21.01 -13.58 13.62
N GLY A 465 -20.65 -14.08 14.79
CA GLY A 465 -19.36 -14.75 15.00
C GLY A 465 -19.03 -14.93 16.47
N THR A 466 -17.76 -15.19 16.74
CA THR A 466 -17.17 -15.19 18.08
C THR A 466 -15.98 -14.25 18.15
N TRP A 467 -15.68 -13.77 19.35
CA TRP A 467 -14.59 -12.85 19.63
C TRP A 467 -13.84 -13.27 20.90
N GLN A 468 -12.52 -13.24 20.87
CA GLN A 468 -11.67 -13.52 22.02
C GLN A 468 -10.53 -12.51 22.08
N THR A 469 -10.15 -12.05 23.28
CA THR A 469 -9.05 -11.10 23.46
C THR A 469 -8.25 -11.46 24.71
N SER A 470 -6.93 -11.42 24.61
CA SER A 470 -6.01 -11.48 25.75
C SER A 470 -4.73 -10.73 25.41
N ARG A 471 -4.20 -9.93 26.34
CA ARG A 471 -2.84 -9.37 26.28
C ARG A 471 -2.48 -8.73 24.92
N GLY A 472 -3.35 -7.87 24.41
CA GLY A 472 -3.16 -7.14 23.14
C GLY A 472 -3.55 -7.90 21.87
N LEU A 473 -3.64 -9.23 21.89
CA LEU A 473 -4.14 -10.03 20.78
C LEU A 473 -5.66 -10.20 20.86
N SER A 474 -6.35 -9.99 19.75
CA SER A 474 -7.76 -10.29 19.54
C SER A 474 -7.94 -11.23 18.35
N TYR A 475 -8.89 -12.16 18.46
CA TYR A 475 -9.29 -13.06 17.39
C TYR A 475 -10.81 -12.99 17.18
N ALA A 476 -11.24 -12.84 15.93
CA ALA A 476 -12.64 -12.83 15.54
C ALA A 476 -12.93 -13.90 14.46
N LYS A 477 -13.72 -14.91 14.78
CA LYS A 477 -14.25 -15.87 13.80
C LYS A 477 -15.59 -15.36 13.30
N ILE A 478 -15.74 -15.14 12.01
CA ILE A 478 -16.91 -14.48 11.42
C ILE A 478 -17.71 -15.51 10.65
N TYR A 479 -19.01 -15.62 10.92
CA TYR A 479 -19.86 -16.63 10.31
C TYR A 479 -20.28 -16.22 8.89
N ASP A 480 -20.72 -17.21 8.10
CA ASP A 480 -21.27 -17.06 6.75
C ASP A 480 -20.39 -16.30 5.73
N SER A 481 -19.08 -16.19 5.97
CA SER A 481 -18.13 -15.39 5.19
C SER A 481 -16.94 -16.20 4.65
N SER A 482 -16.50 -15.78 3.46
CA SER A 482 -15.41 -16.28 2.63
C SER A 482 -14.04 -15.75 3.09
N HIS A 483 -13.03 -15.89 2.22
CA HIS A 483 -11.72 -15.25 2.34
C HIS A 483 -11.83 -13.71 2.44
N MET A 484 -12.60 -13.08 1.54
CA MET A 484 -12.84 -11.64 1.53
C MET A 484 -14.02 -11.28 2.43
N VAL A 485 -13.81 -11.29 3.75
CA VAL A 485 -14.90 -11.06 4.73
C VAL A 485 -15.61 -9.71 4.52
N GLY A 486 -14.90 -8.71 3.98
CA GLY A 486 -15.48 -7.41 3.63
C GLY A 486 -16.44 -7.44 2.44
N PHE A 487 -16.33 -8.44 1.57
CA PHE A 487 -17.27 -8.67 0.46
C PHE A 487 -18.61 -9.24 0.98
N ASP A 488 -18.57 -10.29 1.81
CA ASP A 488 -19.80 -10.96 2.28
C ASP A 488 -20.59 -10.15 3.32
N VAL A 489 -19.88 -9.58 4.30
CA VAL A 489 -20.50 -9.01 5.52
C VAL A 489 -19.90 -7.65 5.90
N PRO A 490 -19.94 -6.63 5.01
CA PRO A 490 -19.29 -5.33 5.22
C PRO A 490 -19.70 -4.62 6.52
N HIS A 491 -20.96 -4.69 6.93
CA HIS A 491 -21.41 -4.10 8.21
C HIS A 491 -20.83 -4.81 9.45
N VAL A 492 -20.48 -6.09 9.35
CA VAL A 492 -19.87 -6.88 10.43
C VAL A 492 -18.38 -6.53 10.55
N THR A 493 -17.66 -6.44 9.43
CA THR A 493 -16.25 -6.00 9.45
C THR A 493 -16.12 -4.54 9.92
N ASN A 494 -17.09 -3.68 9.60
CA ASN A 494 -17.18 -2.31 10.10
C ASN A 494 -17.28 -2.23 11.63
N ASP A 495 -18.18 -3.00 12.27
CA ASP A 495 -18.28 -3.10 13.73
C ASP A 495 -16.98 -3.64 14.35
N MET A 496 -16.40 -4.68 13.76
CA MET A 496 -15.10 -5.23 14.19
C MET A 496 -13.99 -4.18 14.20
N ILE A 497 -13.79 -3.44 13.11
CA ILE A 497 -12.69 -2.47 13.04
C ILE A 497 -12.96 -1.26 13.93
N MET A 498 -14.22 -0.82 14.05
CA MET A 498 -14.63 0.23 14.99
C MET A 498 -14.35 -0.17 16.44
N ARG A 499 -14.62 -1.43 16.82
CA ARG A 499 -14.28 -1.98 18.13
C ARG A 499 -12.78 -2.01 18.37
N PHE A 500 -12.00 -2.49 17.40
CA PHE A 500 -10.54 -2.56 17.49
C PHE A 500 -9.87 -1.18 17.62
N MET A 501 -10.36 -0.18 16.90
CA MET A 501 -9.87 1.21 16.98
C MET A 501 -10.50 2.03 18.13
N ASP A 502 -11.28 1.38 19.00
CA ASP A 502 -12.09 1.95 20.09
C ASP A 502 -12.83 3.25 19.69
N VAL A 503 -13.68 3.12 18.66
CA VAL A 503 -14.53 4.21 18.15
C VAL A 503 -15.72 4.42 19.09
N ASP A 504 -15.71 5.50 19.85
CA ASP A 504 -16.83 5.92 20.70
C ASP A 504 -17.85 6.74 19.90
N VAL A 505 -18.90 6.06 19.43
CA VAL A 505 -20.01 6.69 18.70
C VAL A 505 -20.89 7.59 19.56
N SER A 506 -20.82 7.49 20.90
CA SER A 506 -21.64 8.33 21.80
C SER A 506 -21.26 9.80 21.75
N LEU A 507 -20.06 10.10 21.23
CA LEU A 507 -19.54 11.44 20.98
C LEU A 507 -20.22 12.16 19.80
N LEU A 508 -21.08 11.48 19.04
CA LEU A 508 -21.70 12.00 17.82
C LEU A 508 -23.16 12.43 18.09
N PRO A 509 -23.44 13.74 18.22
CA PRO A 509 -24.75 14.23 18.66
C PRO A 509 -25.81 14.11 17.56
N GLY A 510 -26.98 13.56 17.92
CA GLY A 510 -28.19 13.61 17.10
C GLY A 510 -28.60 12.31 16.38
N MET A 511 -27.79 11.25 16.45
CA MET A 511 -28.12 9.99 15.78
C MET A 511 -29.11 9.13 16.56
N ILE A 512 -30.09 8.59 15.81
CA ILE A 512 -31.24 7.83 16.33
C ILE A 512 -31.29 6.41 15.74
N SER A 513 -30.47 6.10 14.71
CA SER A 513 -30.30 4.73 14.22
C SER A 513 -29.24 4.01 15.06
N GLN A 514 -29.66 2.97 15.77
CA GLN A 514 -28.86 2.22 16.72
C GLN A 514 -28.97 0.73 16.41
N TRP A 515 -28.00 0.18 15.67
CA TRP A 515 -27.77 -1.26 15.73
C TRP A 515 -27.12 -1.56 17.09
N SER A 516 -27.56 -2.60 17.79
CA SER A 516 -26.85 -3.07 18.98
C SER A 516 -25.71 -4.00 18.53
N SER A 517 -24.48 -3.71 18.94
CA SER A 517 -23.40 -4.68 18.84
C SER A 517 -23.06 -5.17 20.25
N ARG A 518 -22.91 -6.47 20.44
CA ARG A 518 -22.62 -7.05 21.76
C ARG A 518 -21.63 -8.20 21.65
N ILE A 519 -20.57 -8.14 22.45
CA ILE A 519 -19.59 -9.22 22.60
C ILE A 519 -19.58 -9.65 24.07
N GLY A 520 -20.18 -10.81 24.37
CA GLY A 520 -20.44 -11.22 25.76
C GLY A 520 -21.27 -10.18 26.51
N ASP A 521 -20.67 -9.54 27.53
CA ASP A 521 -21.26 -8.45 28.31
C ASP A 521 -20.93 -7.03 27.78
N ASP A 522 -20.05 -6.88 26.78
CA ASP A 522 -19.71 -5.57 26.17
C ASP A 522 -20.72 -5.18 25.08
N GLU A 523 -21.76 -4.45 25.48
CA GLU A 523 -22.77 -3.87 24.60
C GLU A 523 -22.37 -2.45 24.16
N ARG A 524 -22.19 -2.27 22.84
CA ARG A 524 -21.91 -1.00 22.17
C ARG A 524 -23.06 -0.64 21.23
N THR A 525 -23.33 0.66 21.12
CA THR A 525 -24.17 1.17 20.03
C THR A 525 -23.36 1.20 18.75
N MET A 526 -23.96 0.75 17.64
CA MET A 526 -23.44 0.85 16.29
C MET A 526 -24.34 1.74 15.45
N ILE A 527 -23.74 2.43 14.48
CA ILE A 527 -24.44 3.33 13.56
C ILE A 527 -24.69 2.56 12.28
N HIS A 528 -25.97 2.34 11.94
CA HIS A 528 -26.30 1.91 10.59
C HIS A 528 -26.31 3.13 9.69
N VAL A 529 -25.20 3.31 8.97
CA VAL A 529 -25.09 4.33 7.92
C VAL A 529 -26.03 3.92 6.78
N GLY A 530 -26.86 4.85 6.34
CA GLY A 530 -27.97 4.63 5.40
C GLY A 530 -29.22 5.42 5.79
N ASP A 531 -29.60 5.39 7.07
CA ASP A 531 -30.70 6.20 7.63
C ASP A 531 -30.26 7.63 8.01
N ALA A 532 -28.94 7.88 8.08
CA ALA A 532 -28.34 9.11 8.60
C ALA A 532 -28.09 10.17 7.50
N GLY A 533 -29.15 10.62 6.82
CA GLY A 533 -29.12 11.86 6.04
C GLY A 533 -28.88 13.11 6.92
N GLU A 534 -28.86 14.32 6.34
CA GLU A 534 -28.62 15.59 7.07
C GLU A 534 -29.56 15.82 8.27
N ALA A 535 -30.70 15.13 8.32
CA ALA A 535 -31.62 15.10 9.46
C ALA A 535 -31.01 14.52 10.77
N GLY A 536 -29.91 13.76 10.69
CA GLY A 536 -29.25 13.13 11.84
C GLY A 536 -28.31 14.04 12.65
N GLY A 537 -28.12 15.30 12.26
CA GLY A 537 -27.43 16.33 13.06
C GLY A 537 -25.89 16.20 13.21
N VAL A 538 -25.28 15.09 12.80
CA VAL A 538 -23.83 14.87 12.89
C VAL A 538 -23.10 15.57 11.73
N PRO A 539 -22.03 16.36 12.01
CA PRO A 539 -21.20 16.94 10.96
C PRO A 539 -20.55 15.86 10.08
N LEU A 540 -20.89 15.86 8.80
CA LEU A 540 -20.16 15.15 7.76
C LEU A 540 -18.96 15.99 7.33
N ILE A 541 -17.81 15.36 7.06
CA ILE A 541 -16.60 16.03 6.55
C ILE A 541 -16.77 16.28 5.04
N LYS A 542 -17.58 17.30 4.70
CA LYS A 542 -17.65 17.85 3.35
C LYS A 542 -16.35 18.62 3.06
N GLY A 543 -15.67 18.27 1.97
CA GLY A 543 -14.51 18.97 1.44
C GLY A 543 -14.70 19.29 -0.05
N GLY A 544 -13.64 19.70 -0.73
CA GLY A 544 -13.68 20.00 -2.18
C GLY A 544 -13.59 21.50 -2.56
N ASN A 545 -13.52 22.40 -1.58
CA ASN A 545 -12.95 23.73 -1.78
C ASN A 545 -11.79 23.92 -0.82
N THR A 546 -10.66 24.40 -1.36
CA THR A 546 -9.63 25.34 -0.85
C THR A 546 -9.53 25.73 0.63
N ASP A 547 -10.21 25.13 1.60
CA ASP A 547 -10.37 25.67 2.95
C ASP A 547 -9.06 25.65 3.75
N TRP A 548 -8.19 24.65 3.57
CA TRP A 548 -6.84 24.73 4.16
C TRP A 548 -6.00 25.84 3.53
N GLU A 549 -6.03 26.00 2.21
CA GLU A 549 -5.36 27.12 1.54
C GLU A 549 -5.96 28.47 1.92
N ALA A 550 -7.28 28.57 2.10
CA ALA A 550 -7.96 29.77 2.52
C ALA A 550 -7.65 30.09 3.98
N TRP A 551 -7.56 29.09 4.87
CA TRP A 551 -7.10 29.26 6.25
C TRP A 551 -5.63 29.69 6.29
N TYR A 552 -4.76 29.00 5.54
CA TYR A 552 -3.34 29.30 5.47
C TYR A 552 -3.09 30.69 4.88
N ASN A 553 -3.73 31.04 3.76
CA ASN A 553 -3.65 32.36 3.14
C ASN A 553 -4.31 33.44 4.02
N ALA A 554 -5.38 33.15 4.77
CA ALA A 554 -5.95 34.08 5.73
C ALA A 554 -4.99 34.33 6.91
N VAL A 555 -4.43 33.29 7.52
CA VAL A 555 -3.43 33.40 8.59
C VAL A 555 -2.19 34.14 8.11
N PHE A 556 -1.70 33.84 6.90
CA PHE A 556 -0.58 34.54 6.27
C PHE A 556 -0.91 36.01 5.98
N ALA A 557 -2.12 36.30 5.47
CA ALA A 557 -2.60 37.66 5.28
C ALA A 557 -2.72 38.42 6.60
N PHE A 558 -3.21 37.80 7.68
CA PHE A 558 -3.26 38.41 9.02
C PHE A 558 -1.86 38.66 9.59
N LEU A 559 -0.90 37.76 9.36
CA LEU A 559 0.51 37.96 9.71
C LEU A 559 1.12 39.14 8.96
N VAL A 560 0.95 39.20 7.63
CA VAL A 560 1.42 40.31 6.78
C VAL A 560 0.76 41.62 7.19
N LEU A 561 -0.55 41.62 7.46
CA LEU A 561 -1.28 42.82 7.90
C LEU A 561 -0.83 43.28 9.29
N GLY A 562 -0.54 42.34 10.21
CA GLY A 562 0.04 42.62 11.52
C GLY A 562 1.45 43.22 11.44
N ILE A 563 2.29 42.73 10.51
CA ILE A 563 3.61 43.31 10.21
C ILE A 563 3.47 44.73 9.64
N LEU A 564 2.57 44.94 8.67
CA LEU A 564 2.32 46.25 8.08
C LEU A 564 1.79 47.27 9.10
N VAL A 565 0.83 46.88 9.94
CA VAL A 565 0.33 47.71 11.05
C VAL A 565 1.43 48.02 12.06
N SER A 566 2.33 47.07 12.34
CA SER A 566 3.48 47.29 13.22
C SER A 566 4.49 48.28 12.62
N ILE A 567 4.78 48.20 11.32
CA ILE A 567 5.64 49.15 10.60
C ILE A 567 5.03 50.56 10.62
N VAL A 568 3.72 50.69 10.35
CA VAL A 568 3.01 51.98 10.40
C VAL A 568 2.96 52.53 11.82
N GLY A 569 2.72 51.69 12.83
CA GLY A 569 2.76 52.04 14.24
C GLY A 569 4.13 52.56 14.68
N LEU A 570 5.20 51.86 14.31
CA LEU A 570 6.59 52.29 14.55
C LEU A 570 6.90 53.62 13.84
N TYR A 571 6.48 53.79 12.59
CA TYR A 571 6.66 55.03 11.84
C TYR A 571 6.03 56.23 12.58
N PHE A 572 4.78 56.11 13.04
CA PHE A 572 4.12 57.17 13.81
C PHE A 572 4.69 57.34 15.23
N TYR A 573 5.16 56.27 15.86
CA TYR A 573 5.84 56.33 17.16
C TYR A 573 7.15 57.12 17.08
N PHE A 574 7.99 56.85 16.08
CA PHE A 574 9.22 57.62 15.86
C PHE A 574 8.96 59.06 15.37
N ARG A 575 7.87 59.31 14.64
CA ARG A 575 7.42 60.67 14.30
C ARG A 575 6.86 61.47 15.48
N ARG A 576 6.49 60.82 16.59
CA ARG A 576 5.89 61.46 17.78
C ARG A 576 6.89 61.97 18.82
N LYS A 577 8.20 61.88 18.61
CA LYS A 577 9.17 62.50 19.52
C LYS A 577 9.16 64.04 19.38
N PRO A 578 8.79 64.80 20.43
CA PRO A 578 8.86 66.25 20.37
C PRO A 578 10.32 66.73 20.39
N VAL A 579 10.61 67.73 19.57
CA VAL A 579 11.87 68.47 19.60
C VAL A 579 11.97 69.26 20.91
N SER A 580 12.82 68.86 21.85
CA SER A 580 13.32 69.76 22.91
C SER A 580 14.58 69.25 23.63
N TYR A 581 15.67 69.99 23.39
CA TYR A 581 16.70 70.35 24.37
C TYR A 581 17.54 69.27 25.10
N ARG A 582 18.79 69.15 24.65
CA ARG A 582 19.93 69.41 25.55
C ARG A 582 21.10 70.04 24.80
N SER A 583 21.45 71.25 25.21
CA SER A 583 22.63 71.97 24.71
C SER A 583 23.75 71.97 25.77
N ARG A 584 24.97 72.31 25.33
CA ARG A 584 26.21 72.49 26.12
C ARG A 584 26.95 71.22 26.57
N ILE A 585 27.91 70.80 25.75
CA ILE A 585 29.28 70.53 26.23
C ILE A 585 30.24 71.41 25.40
N ALA A 586 31.25 71.97 26.06
CA ALA A 586 32.08 73.06 25.54
C ALA A 586 33.31 72.59 24.74
N LEU A 587 33.84 73.50 23.91
CA LEU A 587 35.08 73.33 23.16
C LEU A 587 36.28 72.96 24.06
N LYS A 588 37.20 72.18 23.50
CA LYS A 588 38.63 72.37 23.77
C LYS A 588 39.45 72.21 22.48
N GLN A 589 40.29 73.20 22.20
CA GLN A 589 41.04 73.36 20.95
C GLN A 589 42.43 72.71 21.00
N ARG A 590 42.93 72.27 19.82
CA ARG A 590 44.30 72.33 19.22
C ARG A 590 44.37 71.19 18.19
N GLY A 591 44.49 71.41 16.87
CA GLY A 591 45.56 72.09 16.12
C GLY A 591 46.50 71.02 15.54
N ARG A 592 47.01 71.03 14.28
CA ARG A 592 47.16 72.10 13.25
C ARG A 592 47.61 71.48 11.90
N HIS A 593 47.58 72.25 10.79
CA HIS A 593 48.07 71.99 9.39
C HIS A 593 47.07 71.32 8.41
N ARG A 594 46.56 72.03 7.38
CA ARG A 594 47.12 72.41 6.03
C ARG A 594 47.16 71.19 5.07
N ARG A 595 46.66 71.21 3.82
CA ARG A 595 46.45 72.24 2.76
C ARG A 595 45.32 71.76 1.79
N SER A 596 44.29 72.52 1.44
CA SER A 596 44.09 73.38 0.23
C SER A 596 43.90 72.68 -1.15
N HIS A 597 42.67 72.60 -1.67
CA HIS A 597 42.19 73.29 -2.90
C HIS A 597 40.69 73.02 -3.18
N ASP A 598 39.95 74.11 -3.42
CA ASP A 598 38.77 74.37 -4.31
C ASP A 598 37.50 73.46 -4.26
N ARG A 599 36.27 73.97 -4.04
CA ARG A 599 35.43 74.98 -4.77
C ARG A 599 34.89 74.47 -6.12
N ASP A 600 33.62 74.64 -6.52
CA ASP A 600 32.36 75.18 -5.92
C ASP A 600 31.22 74.21 -6.34
N GLU A 601 30.19 73.91 -5.55
CA GLU A 601 28.95 74.68 -5.31
C GLU A 601 28.06 74.92 -6.57
N GLY A 602 26.78 74.51 -6.52
CA GLY A 602 25.83 74.66 -7.64
C GLY A 602 24.54 73.83 -7.51
N ASP A 603 23.59 74.29 -6.68
CA ASP A 603 22.23 73.74 -6.57
C ASP A 603 21.45 73.80 -7.89
N THR A 604 20.54 72.83 -8.11
CA THR A 604 19.10 73.10 -8.32
C THR A 604 18.26 71.82 -8.30
N ALA A 605 17.01 71.93 -7.86
CA ALA A 605 16.09 70.81 -7.67
C ALA A 605 14.95 70.80 -8.71
N GLU A 606 14.25 69.67 -8.77
CA GLU A 606 12.92 69.44 -9.39
C GLU A 606 12.75 69.67 -10.90
N ARG A 607 12.44 68.58 -11.63
CA ARG A 607 11.07 68.24 -12.07
C ARG A 607 11.02 66.95 -12.90
N MET A 608 10.00 66.12 -12.64
CA MET A 608 9.50 65.18 -13.66
C MET A 608 8.73 65.96 -14.73
N PRO A 609 8.70 65.47 -15.97
CA PRO A 609 7.43 64.85 -16.40
C PRO A 609 7.59 63.55 -17.20
N LEU A 610 6.50 62.79 -17.26
CA LEU A 610 6.28 61.69 -18.20
C LEU A 610 6.21 62.23 -19.64
N GLY A 611 6.76 61.48 -20.61
CA GLY A 611 6.68 61.77 -22.03
C GLY A 611 6.64 60.48 -22.85
N SER A 612 5.71 60.41 -23.80
CA SER A 612 5.37 59.25 -24.63
C SER A 612 5.75 59.48 -26.10
N GLU A 613 6.25 58.44 -26.77
CA GLU A 613 6.30 58.22 -28.25
C GLU A 613 6.86 56.79 -28.42
N ARG A 614 6.31 55.82 -29.17
CA ARG A 614 5.36 55.72 -30.30
C ARG A 614 5.94 56.08 -31.68
N LEU A 615 6.30 55.01 -32.41
CA LEU A 615 6.47 54.83 -33.87
C LEU A 615 6.07 53.35 -34.09
N GLU A 616 4.91 52.96 -34.64
CA GLU A 616 4.45 53.07 -36.04
C GLU A 616 5.46 52.43 -37.02
N LEU A 617 5.19 51.31 -37.72
CA LEU A 617 4.06 50.76 -38.52
C LEU A 617 4.38 50.83 -40.02
N ASP A 618 4.17 49.70 -40.71
CA ASP A 618 3.85 49.46 -42.13
C ASP A 618 4.37 48.03 -42.46
N ASP A 619 3.57 46.96 -42.59
CA ASP A 619 2.45 46.61 -43.49
C ASP A 619 2.83 45.95 -44.84
N ILE A 620 1.88 45.13 -45.32
CA ILE A 620 1.65 44.58 -46.69
C ILE A 620 1.89 43.05 -46.87
N GLU A 621 0.79 42.29 -46.79
CA GLU A 621 0.20 41.36 -47.82
C GLU A 621 1.07 40.28 -48.54
N ARG A 622 0.57 39.13 -49.05
CA ARG A 622 -0.75 38.43 -49.13
C ARG A 622 -0.54 37.05 -49.80
N ALA A 623 -1.58 36.19 -49.75
CA ALA A 623 -1.83 34.91 -50.49
C ALA A 623 -1.67 33.65 -49.62
N GLU A 624 -2.71 32.84 -49.36
CA GLU A 624 -3.53 32.03 -50.29
C GLU A 624 -2.65 31.02 -51.06
N GLY A 625 -2.81 29.70 -50.99
CA GLY A 625 -3.82 28.85 -50.33
C GLY A 625 -4.19 27.68 -51.27
N TYR A 626 -4.07 26.42 -50.84
CA TYR A 626 -4.52 25.25 -51.60
C TYR A 626 -4.97 24.10 -50.69
N GLU A 627 -6.06 23.45 -51.09
CA GLU A 627 -6.79 22.37 -50.42
C GLU A 627 -7.05 21.25 -51.46
N PHE A 628 -7.39 20.03 -51.02
CA PHE A 628 -7.82 18.85 -51.82
C PHE A 628 -6.73 18.17 -52.70
N ASP A 629 -6.68 16.83 -52.83
CA ASP A 629 -7.77 15.89 -53.12
C ASP A 629 -7.56 14.48 -52.53
N ASP A 630 -8.66 13.74 -52.36
CA ASP A 630 -8.73 12.32 -51.95
C ASP A 630 -8.48 11.36 -53.13
N ARG A 631 -8.15 10.08 -52.82
CA ARG A 631 -8.82 8.86 -53.40
C ARG A 631 -8.17 7.53 -53.03
N ASP A 632 -9.01 6.69 -52.41
CA ASP A 632 -9.27 5.26 -52.69
C ASP A 632 -8.30 4.40 -53.53
N GLY A 633 -7.99 3.17 -53.07
CA GLY A 633 -7.41 2.14 -53.94
C GLY A 633 -6.96 0.82 -53.29
N GLU A 634 -7.90 -0.09 -53.04
CA GLU A 634 -7.76 -1.57 -53.05
C GLU A 634 -6.62 -2.29 -52.27
N GLY A 635 -7.02 -2.88 -51.14
CA GLY A 635 -6.86 -4.29 -50.75
C GLY A 635 -5.70 -5.17 -51.27
N TYR A 636 -5.00 -5.80 -50.31
CA TYR A 636 -4.32 -7.09 -50.54
C TYR A 636 -4.54 -8.07 -49.38
N SER A 637 -5.01 -9.29 -49.70
CA SER A 637 -5.22 -10.36 -48.72
C SER A 637 -3.93 -11.14 -48.43
N GLY A 638 -3.52 -11.25 -47.16
CA GLY A 638 -2.38 -12.07 -46.74
C GLY A 638 -2.80 -13.32 -45.96
N LYS A 639 -2.98 -14.46 -46.63
CA LYS A 639 -3.23 -15.75 -45.96
C LYS A 639 -1.93 -16.36 -45.40
N GLY A 640 -1.64 -16.11 -44.12
CA GLY A 640 -0.61 -16.84 -43.37
C GLY A 640 -1.16 -18.10 -42.70
N LYS A 641 -0.85 -19.29 -43.25
CA LYS A 641 -1.09 -20.57 -42.55
C LYS A 641 0.11 -20.92 -41.66
N GLY A 642 0.02 -20.61 -40.37
CA GLY A 642 0.92 -21.16 -39.34
C GLY A 642 0.28 -22.35 -38.66
N LYS A 643 0.88 -23.54 -38.74
CA LYS A 643 0.51 -24.68 -37.89
C LYS A 643 1.27 -24.58 -36.56
N GLY A 644 0.63 -24.05 -35.52
CA GLY A 644 1.07 -24.30 -34.15
C GLY A 644 0.69 -25.71 -33.73
N LYS A 645 1.62 -26.47 -33.15
CA LYS A 645 1.29 -27.70 -32.41
C LYS A 645 0.78 -27.30 -31.03
N GLU A 646 -0.24 -28.00 -30.55
CA GLU A 646 -0.48 -28.07 -29.11
C GLU A 646 0.76 -28.63 -28.42
N LEU A 647 1.27 -27.88 -27.45
CA LEU A 647 2.01 -28.41 -26.31
C LEU A 647 1.12 -28.08 -25.11
N ALA A 648 0.30 -29.04 -24.71
CA ALA A 648 -0.32 -29.01 -23.40
C ALA A 648 0.82 -29.09 -22.39
N ASN A 649 1.01 -28.02 -21.63
CA ASN A 649 1.94 -27.99 -20.52
C ASN A 649 1.08 -28.00 -19.26
N ASP A 650 0.63 -29.20 -18.87
CA ASP A 650 -0.03 -29.42 -17.59
C ASP A 650 1.02 -29.20 -16.49
N ARG A 651 1.15 -27.95 -16.06
CA ARG A 651 1.69 -27.60 -14.74
C ARG A 651 0.49 -27.36 -13.84
N GLU A 652 0.35 -28.17 -12.80
CA GLU A 652 -0.59 -27.90 -11.72
C GLU A 652 -0.09 -26.65 -10.99
N GLU A 653 -0.88 -25.56 -11.05
CA GLU A 653 -0.60 -24.31 -10.36
C GLU A 653 -0.99 -24.48 -8.89
N VAL A 654 -0.01 -24.85 -8.05
CA VAL A 654 -0.18 -24.83 -6.59
C VAL A 654 -0.32 -23.38 -6.16
N MET A 655 -1.46 -23.01 -5.55
CA MET A 655 -1.90 -21.61 -5.39
C MET A 655 -1.04 -20.71 -4.46
N PHE A 656 0.08 -21.20 -3.93
CA PHE A 656 1.10 -20.38 -3.25
C PHE A 656 2.55 -20.71 -3.66
N ALA A 657 2.77 -21.51 -4.72
CA ALA A 657 4.12 -21.85 -5.18
C ALA A 657 4.78 -20.65 -5.89
N LEU A 658 5.44 -19.81 -5.09
CA LEU A 658 6.52 -18.91 -5.53
C LEU A 658 7.60 -19.82 -6.14
N GLY A 659 7.79 -19.74 -7.46
CA GLY A 659 8.27 -20.87 -8.27
C GLY A 659 9.57 -21.52 -7.79
N ASP A 660 9.52 -22.85 -7.61
CA ASP A 660 10.69 -23.66 -7.29
C ASP A 660 11.69 -23.71 -8.46
N ASP A 661 12.98 -23.56 -8.14
CA ASP A 661 14.08 -23.74 -9.09
C ASP A 661 14.36 -25.24 -9.32
N ASP A 662 13.81 -25.80 -10.39
CA ASP A 662 14.35 -27.05 -10.96
C ASP A 662 15.75 -26.78 -11.56
N GLU A 663 16.81 -27.15 -10.84
CA GLU A 663 18.20 -26.96 -11.30
C GLU A 663 18.50 -27.70 -12.62
N ASP A 664 19.29 -27.02 -13.45
CA ASP A 664 19.77 -27.46 -14.76
C ASP A 664 20.80 -28.61 -14.61
N ASP A 665 20.34 -29.86 -14.53
CA ASP A 665 21.22 -31.04 -14.53
C ASP A 665 20.91 -32.03 -15.67
N ARG A 666 21.48 -31.74 -16.86
CA ARG A 666 21.83 -32.76 -17.87
C ARG A 666 22.83 -32.27 -18.94
N HIS A 667 23.85 -33.09 -19.16
CA HIS A 667 24.88 -32.97 -20.23
C HIS A 667 24.32 -33.10 -21.66
#